data_AF-A0A9P5UA39-F1
#
_entry.id   AF-A0A9P5UA39-F1
#
_cell.length_a   1.000
_cell.length_b   1.000
_cell.length_c   1.000
_cell.angle_alpha   90.00
_cell.angle_beta   90.00
_cell.angle_gamma   90.00
#
_symmetry.space_group_name_H-M   'P 1'
#
loop_
_entity.id
_entity.type
_entity.pdbx_description
1 polymer ?
#
loop_
_entity_poly.entity_id
_entity_poly.type
_entity_poly.pdbx_seq_one_letter_code
_entity_poly.pdbx_strand_id
1 'polypeptide(L)'
;MESRSRCCILVSCPSSMSGSSRISVGQLLNPEPNTLPSQPSIPISRLLNPLPASANGPLAGGPQSRISVNTSTHRRLLHQDYRLNPKTRLSSVYLYHPGSSLEYPETGANDDEAIGHVFSMEGELWHSPGHDFAYSRGPPKGNGRQSVTVPLLVDSNSGEMIPCIVHHSTCQGVKICPLSYISYGEKGEYSHSSATREDLQERLRHDRELEHEFRSPTRDVFERTSALITAIHRLGCSSSSGNLTNDQVVDDERSTLRRGYPDMPNRCTGRIIFGFLDDSTPFIKCKNHSRVDRDHYFDCTIGNGQYDVDYIEAILTGDHAEVARIEDEASRNGYGPETTCYTIINHSAQRLTCPWNHRDPTDGILKQPKLVNLGCNCTYREYVPLEEYRQRCPFILIVSRGVHSHPIPLPEKTPASVKSTLDSLFKQLDADLADMTPRLFLRHPIVKSYLSSRFPLLRNPMLSDLHISLSNRSHLKVYIDAVKKMCFPAGTGWKGLLDLKSQQDTLLSQEELYIRSMVEIPVDALQSEEDDVPDDGLLSDSDPLRIAVCMTVAASSRLIEAQYLQSDIAFKRVVGFYEFEIASVDQSSNTSITFCRVFLTRQTAFAHKQVLELIDNILFHDTGRRLRWRHIHGANINDYEGYILNWVVDQHGGQGKGFGLYLCDISRSLPPKLDFHEPTSLSKI
;
A
#
# COMPACT_ATOMS: atom_id res chain seq x y z
N MET A 1 -6.60 39.79 -37.35
CA MET A 1 -5.33 40.40 -37.80
C MET A 1 -4.54 40.79 -36.57
N GLU A 2 -3.36 40.18 -36.49
CA GLU A 2 -2.16 40.43 -35.67
C GLU A 2 -2.02 41.81 -34.98
N SER A 3 -1.33 42.00 -33.85
CA SER A 3 -0.39 41.15 -33.10
C SER A 3 -0.11 41.73 -31.70
N ARG A 4 -0.11 40.84 -30.70
CA ARG A 4 0.93 40.58 -29.69
C ARG A 4 1.90 41.71 -29.29
N SER A 5 1.99 41.95 -27.98
CA SER A 5 3.20 42.47 -27.33
C SER A 5 3.39 41.81 -25.96
N ARG A 6 4.27 40.81 -25.92
CA ARG A 6 4.94 40.32 -24.70
C ARG A 6 6.12 41.25 -24.43
N CYS A 7 6.30 41.72 -23.21
CA CYS A 7 7.53 42.40 -22.80
C CYS A 7 8.23 41.58 -21.72
N CYS A 8 9.43 41.11 -22.06
CA CYS A 8 10.39 40.49 -21.16
C CYS A 8 11.17 41.58 -20.42
N ILE A 9 11.51 41.33 -19.15
CA ILE A 9 12.45 42.14 -18.37
C ILE A 9 13.87 41.73 -18.77
N LEU A 10 14.63 42.67 -19.34
CA LEU A 10 16.06 42.60 -19.58
C LEU A 10 16.79 43.32 -18.44
N VAL A 11 17.75 42.63 -17.82
CA VAL A 11 18.78 43.23 -16.95
C VAL A 11 20.04 43.42 -17.79
N SER A 12 20.52 44.66 -17.81
CA SER A 12 21.65 45.15 -18.60
C SER A 12 23.00 44.84 -17.92
N CYS A 13 23.99 44.41 -18.68
CA CYS A 13 25.43 44.54 -18.36
C CYS A 13 26.11 45.46 -19.40
N PRO A 14 27.17 46.20 -19.04
CA PRO A 14 27.93 47.02 -19.97
C PRO A 14 29.06 46.26 -20.67
N SER A 15 29.50 46.86 -21.78
CA SER A 15 30.25 46.29 -22.90
C SER A 15 31.79 46.34 -22.78
N SER A 16 32.44 45.57 -23.68
CA SER A 16 33.79 45.75 -24.29
C SER A 16 34.97 45.01 -23.61
N MET A 17 35.91 44.30 -24.27
CA MET A 17 36.18 43.97 -25.67
C MET A 17 36.89 42.59 -25.83
N SER A 18 36.65 41.98 -27.00
CA SER A 18 37.54 41.17 -27.87
C SER A 18 38.26 39.90 -27.39
N GLY A 19 38.04 38.78 -28.10
CA GLY A 19 39.05 37.72 -28.22
C GLY A 19 38.60 36.30 -28.62
N SER A 20 38.13 36.13 -29.86
CA SER A 20 38.31 34.94 -30.72
C SER A 20 37.66 33.55 -30.43
N SER A 21 37.24 32.96 -31.56
CA SER A 21 36.83 31.57 -31.85
C SER A 21 35.52 31.01 -31.27
N ARG A 22 34.55 30.85 -32.19
CA ARG A 22 33.26 30.18 -32.06
C ARG A 22 33.43 28.66 -32.02
N ILE A 23 32.69 27.99 -31.14
CA ILE A 23 32.34 26.57 -31.26
C ILE A 23 30.81 26.47 -31.37
N SER A 24 30.32 25.68 -32.32
CA SER A 24 28.90 25.52 -32.65
C SER A 24 28.23 24.45 -31.77
N VAL A 25 26.89 24.53 -31.72
CA VAL A 25 25.94 23.66 -30.99
C VAL A 25 25.98 22.17 -31.44
N GLY A 26 26.88 21.77 -32.33
CA GLY A 26 27.07 20.38 -32.75
C GLY A 26 27.99 19.53 -31.86
N GLN A 27 28.68 20.11 -30.86
CA GLN A 27 29.63 19.38 -30.00
C GLN A 27 29.07 18.96 -28.62
N LEU A 28 27.76 19.13 -28.39
CA LEU A 28 27.07 18.68 -27.16
C LEU A 28 26.50 17.26 -27.25
N LEU A 29 26.74 16.54 -28.34
CA LEU A 29 26.20 15.19 -28.56
C LEU A 29 27.34 14.21 -28.77
N ASN A 30 27.61 13.44 -27.70
CA ASN A 30 28.34 12.18 -27.60
C ASN A 30 29.84 12.20 -27.23
N PRO A 31 30.28 11.14 -26.50
CA PRO A 31 31.21 11.21 -25.37
C PRO A 31 32.53 10.48 -25.65
N GLU A 32 33.46 10.44 -24.69
CA GLU A 32 34.33 9.29 -24.36
C GLU A 32 35.08 9.56 -23.02
N PRO A 33 35.54 8.51 -22.30
CA PRO A 33 35.51 8.42 -20.84
C PRO A 33 36.90 8.50 -20.17
N ASN A 34 36.96 8.92 -18.91
CA ASN A 34 38.13 8.69 -18.04
C ASN A 34 37.70 8.37 -16.58
N THR A 35 37.61 7.06 -16.32
CA THR A 35 38.13 6.26 -15.19
C THR A 35 38.50 6.91 -13.83
N LEU A 36 37.82 6.49 -12.74
CA LEU A 36 38.33 5.74 -11.52
C LEU A 36 37.38 5.90 -10.29
N PRO A 37 37.39 4.99 -9.28
CA PRO A 37 36.28 4.07 -9.08
C PRO A 37 35.45 4.35 -7.81
N SER A 38 34.13 4.33 -7.94
CA SER A 38 33.21 4.06 -6.84
C SER A 38 32.60 2.66 -7.04
N GLN A 39 32.74 1.81 -6.02
CA GLN A 39 32.39 0.39 -5.99
C GLN A 39 30.93 0.11 -6.44
N PRO A 40 30.68 -1.04 -7.11
CA PRO A 40 29.35 -1.37 -7.60
C PRO A 40 28.53 -2.11 -6.53
N SER A 41 27.43 -1.52 -6.06
CA SER A 41 26.32 -2.29 -5.48
C SER A 41 25.42 -2.76 -6.62
N ILE A 42 25.61 -4.00 -7.06
CA ILE A 42 24.76 -4.68 -8.05
C ILE A 42 23.55 -5.27 -7.31
N PRO A 43 22.31 -4.83 -7.58
CA PRO A 43 21.10 -5.42 -7.02
C PRO A 43 20.77 -6.76 -7.68
N ILE A 44 20.08 -7.63 -6.93
CA ILE A 44 19.64 -8.99 -7.32
C ILE A 44 18.81 -9.01 -8.63
N SER A 45 18.21 -7.90 -9.05
CA SER A 45 17.44 -7.83 -10.30
C SER A 45 18.26 -7.88 -11.59
N ARG A 46 19.58 -7.67 -11.56
CA ARG A 46 20.43 -7.97 -12.73
C ARG A 46 20.69 -9.47 -12.93
N LEU A 47 20.07 -10.34 -12.12
CA LEU A 47 20.17 -11.80 -12.25
C LEU A 47 19.00 -12.44 -12.98
N LEU A 48 18.02 -11.71 -13.51
CA LEU A 48 16.81 -12.34 -14.07
C LEU A 48 16.70 -12.33 -15.61
N ASN A 49 17.80 -12.12 -16.36
CA ASN A 49 18.03 -12.59 -17.75
C ASN A 49 19.44 -12.18 -18.28
N PRO A 50 20.04 -12.92 -19.24
CA PRO A 50 21.33 -12.57 -19.82
C PRO A 50 21.20 -11.65 -21.05
N LEU A 51 22.24 -10.88 -21.34
CA LEU A 51 22.67 -10.72 -22.72
C LEU A 51 24.12 -11.19 -22.84
N PRO A 52 24.44 -12.07 -23.79
CA PRO A 52 25.81 -12.38 -24.16
C PRO A 52 26.32 -11.28 -25.10
N ALA A 53 27.50 -10.72 -24.85
CA ALA A 53 28.42 -10.26 -25.89
C ALA A 53 29.71 -9.69 -25.28
N SER A 54 30.73 -10.55 -25.15
CA SER A 54 32.11 -10.24 -25.57
C SER A 54 33.04 -11.40 -25.18
N ALA A 55 32.98 -12.47 -25.96
CA ALA A 55 34.10 -13.40 -26.06
C ALA A 55 34.11 -13.95 -27.48
N ASN A 56 34.80 -13.23 -28.38
CA ASN A 56 35.37 -13.88 -29.54
C ASN A 56 36.42 -14.87 -29.02
N GLY A 57 36.05 -16.15 -28.95
CA GLY A 57 36.94 -17.23 -28.58
C GLY A 57 36.21 -18.58 -28.64
N PRO A 58 36.76 -19.60 -29.35
CA PRO A 58 36.04 -20.85 -29.56
C PRO A 58 35.95 -21.68 -28.27
N LEU A 59 34.81 -22.36 -28.16
CA LEU A 59 34.35 -23.27 -27.12
C LEU A 59 35.45 -24.20 -26.57
N ALA A 60 35.70 -24.11 -25.26
CA ALA A 60 36.22 -25.20 -24.45
C ALA A 60 35.27 -25.40 -23.27
N GLY A 61 34.61 -26.56 -23.23
CA GLY A 61 33.70 -26.95 -22.16
C GLY A 61 34.46 -27.16 -20.85
N GLY A 62 34.15 -26.35 -19.86
CA GLY A 62 34.49 -26.55 -18.45
C GLY A 62 33.26 -26.25 -17.59
N PRO A 63 33.11 -26.90 -16.41
CA PRO A 63 31.95 -26.73 -15.56
C PRO A 63 31.89 -25.28 -15.05
N GLN A 64 30.82 -24.56 -15.39
CA GLN A 64 30.59 -23.20 -14.87
C GLN A 64 30.44 -23.27 -13.35
N SER A 65 31.31 -22.58 -12.61
CA SER A 65 31.26 -22.51 -11.15
C SER A 65 30.00 -21.76 -10.70
N ARG A 66 29.13 -22.41 -9.92
CA ARG A 66 27.93 -21.79 -9.32
C ARG A 66 28.32 -20.55 -8.49
N ILE A 67 27.65 -19.42 -8.70
CA ILE A 67 28.02 -18.13 -8.09
C ILE A 67 27.14 -17.89 -6.86
N SER A 68 27.75 -17.76 -5.68
CA SER A 68 27.00 -17.45 -4.44
C SER A 68 26.22 -16.13 -4.54
N VAL A 69 25.01 -16.09 -3.97
CA VAL A 69 24.18 -14.87 -3.89
C VAL A 69 24.90 -13.75 -3.15
N ASN A 70 25.79 -14.10 -2.22
CA ASN A 70 26.53 -13.15 -1.38
C ASN A 70 27.74 -12.50 -2.08
N THR A 71 28.02 -12.83 -3.34
CA THR A 71 29.18 -12.30 -4.07
C THR A 71 29.17 -10.78 -4.25
N SER A 72 28.00 -10.14 -4.14
CA SER A 72 27.86 -8.68 -4.15
C SER A 72 28.08 -8.02 -2.78
N THR A 73 28.11 -8.79 -1.69
CA THR A 73 28.33 -8.26 -0.35
C THR A 73 29.83 -8.22 -0.09
N HIS A 74 30.40 -7.02 0.04
CA HIS A 74 31.83 -6.85 0.31
C HIS A 74 32.17 -7.48 1.67
N ARG A 75 32.79 -8.66 1.64
CA ARG A 75 33.20 -9.42 2.82
C ARG A 75 34.68 -9.77 2.73
N ARG A 76 35.37 -9.74 3.87
CA ARG A 76 36.77 -10.18 3.99
C ARG A 76 36.84 -11.42 4.87
N LEU A 77 37.50 -12.47 4.41
CA LEU A 77 37.82 -13.62 5.26
C LEU A 77 38.80 -13.15 6.34
N LEU A 78 38.38 -13.25 7.61
CA LEU A 78 39.15 -12.82 8.77
C LEU A 78 39.98 -13.97 9.34
N HIS A 79 39.36 -15.14 9.50
CA HIS A 79 40.01 -16.34 10.02
C HIS A 79 39.46 -17.60 9.34
N GLN A 80 40.30 -18.63 9.26
CA GLN A 80 39.90 -20.01 9.00
C GLN A 80 40.16 -20.84 10.25
N ASP A 81 39.35 -21.87 10.48
CA ASP A 81 39.54 -22.84 11.56
C ASP A 81 39.66 -22.19 12.96
N TYR A 82 38.83 -21.19 13.22
CA TYR A 82 38.90 -20.38 14.42
C TYR A 82 38.19 -21.03 15.62
N ARG A 83 38.87 -21.18 16.75
CA ARG A 83 38.26 -21.69 17.98
C ARG A 83 37.57 -20.57 18.75
N LEU A 84 36.25 -20.47 18.64
CA LEU A 84 35.46 -19.46 19.35
C LEU A 84 35.35 -19.73 20.86
N ASN A 85 35.11 -20.99 21.23
CA ASN A 85 35.04 -21.43 22.62
C ASN A 85 35.40 -22.93 22.72
N PRO A 86 35.48 -23.54 23.91
CA PRO A 86 35.86 -24.95 24.04
C PRO A 86 34.97 -25.93 23.24
N LYS A 87 33.71 -25.56 22.95
CA LYS A 87 32.69 -26.39 22.29
C LYS A 87 32.37 -25.94 20.85
N THR A 88 32.96 -24.86 20.35
CA THR A 88 32.60 -24.28 19.04
C THR A 88 33.86 -23.85 18.30
N ARG A 89 34.08 -24.48 17.15
CA ARG A 89 35.11 -24.13 16.18
C ARG A 89 34.40 -23.67 14.90
N LEU A 90 34.83 -22.53 14.37
CA LEU A 90 34.31 -21.91 13.18
C LEU A 90 35.23 -22.27 12.02
N SER A 91 34.72 -22.89 10.97
CA SER A 91 35.56 -23.24 9.81
C SER A 91 36.00 -21.99 9.05
N SER A 92 35.12 -20.99 8.93
CA SER A 92 35.43 -19.67 8.38
C SER A 92 34.80 -18.55 9.20
N VAL A 93 35.48 -17.41 9.26
CA VAL A 93 34.98 -16.17 9.87
C VAL A 93 35.08 -15.05 8.85
N TYR A 94 33.94 -14.48 8.48
CA TYR A 94 33.84 -13.38 7.53
C TYR A 94 33.57 -12.05 8.25
N LEU A 95 34.25 -10.99 7.83
CA LEU A 95 34.03 -9.62 8.26
C LEU A 95 33.27 -8.85 7.18
N TYR A 96 32.19 -8.18 7.57
CA TYR A 96 31.32 -7.37 6.73
C TYR A 96 31.50 -5.88 7.05
N HIS A 97 31.51 -5.05 6.01
CA HIS A 97 31.60 -3.61 6.16
C HIS A 97 30.33 -3.00 6.76
N PRO A 98 30.42 -1.80 7.35
CA PRO A 98 29.25 -1.06 7.81
C PRO A 98 28.17 -0.92 6.74
N GLY A 99 26.91 -1.08 7.15
CA GLY A 99 25.75 -1.01 6.25
C GLY A 99 25.57 -2.23 5.33
N SER A 100 26.40 -3.28 5.46
CA SER A 100 26.24 -4.51 4.69
C SER A 100 24.97 -5.25 5.11
N SER A 101 24.14 -5.60 4.13
CA SER A 101 23.00 -6.51 4.30
C SER A 101 23.38 -7.92 3.84
N LEU A 102 23.00 -8.93 4.62
CA LEU A 102 23.23 -10.34 4.30
C LEU A 102 21.91 -11.11 4.41
N GLU A 103 21.38 -11.59 3.30
CA GLU A 103 20.09 -12.29 3.29
C GLU A 103 20.23 -13.81 3.42
N TYR A 104 21.27 -14.38 2.81
CA TYR A 104 21.55 -15.83 2.84
C TYR A 104 22.89 -16.10 3.50
N PRO A 105 23.00 -16.05 4.84
CA PRO A 105 24.26 -16.39 5.51
C PRO A 105 24.74 -17.79 5.11
N GLU A 106 26.04 -17.90 4.85
CA GLU A 106 26.71 -19.19 4.68
C GLU A 106 26.64 -19.99 5.99
N THR A 107 26.44 -21.29 5.90
CA THR A 107 26.32 -22.19 7.05
C THR A 107 27.31 -23.35 6.91
N GLY A 108 27.34 -24.25 7.88
CA GLY A 108 28.21 -25.42 7.82
C GLY A 108 27.83 -26.34 6.65
N ALA A 109 28.81 -27.01 6.05
CA ALA A 109 28.57 -28.07 5.06
C ALA A 109 28.07 -29.36 5.72
N ASN A 110 28.31 -29.52 7.03
CA ASN A 110 27.83 -30.62 7.87
C ASN A 110 27.20 -30.09 9.17
N ASP A 111 26.45 -30.93 9.90
CA ASP A 111 25.73 -30.56 11.13
C ASP A 111 26.61 -29.98 12.27
N ASP A 112 27.88 -30.36 12.31
CA ASP A 112 28.85 -29.91 13.31
C ASP A 112 29.65 -28.68 12.90
N GLU A 113 29.60 -28.31 11.63
CA GLU A 113 30.36 -27.18 11.10
C GLU A 113 29.62 -25.87 11.37
N ALA A 114 30.39 -24.83 11.73
CA ALA A 114 29.87 -23.52 12.01
C ALA A 114 30.66 -22.43 11.28
N ILE A 115 29.97 -21.38 10.84
CA ILE A 115 30.54 -20.22 10.14
C ILE A 115 30.28 -18.97 10.99
N GLY A 116 31.28 -18.10 11.09
CA GLY A 116 31.18 -16.82 11.77
C GLY A 116 30.96 -15.66 10.80
N HIS A 117 30.01 -14.77 11.11
CA HIS A 117 29.72 -13.55 10.39
C HIS A 117 29.84 -12.36 11.33
N VAL A 118 30.88 -11.55 11.16
CA VAL A 118 31.16 -10.36 11.96
C VAL A 118 30.71 -9.13 11.19
N PHE A 119 29.73 -8.40 11.73
CA PHE A 119 29.19 -7.17 11.14
C PHE A 119 29.75 -5.96 11.87
N SER A 120 30.34 -5.04 11.12
CA SER A 120 30.68 -3.72 11.64
C SER A 120 29.42 -2.85 11.72
N MET A 121 29.20 -2.22 12.87
CA MET A 121 28.05 -1.35 13.14
C MET A 121 28.49 0.11 13.12
N GLU A 122 27.64 1.00 12.59
CA GLU A 122 27.88 2.45 12.57
C GLU A 122 26.70 3.20 13.20
N GLY A 123 27.01 4.23 13.99
CA GLY A 123 26.03 5.12 14.61
C GLY A 123 25.24 4.52 15.77
N GLU A 124 24.10 5.14 16.08
CA GLU A 124 23.23 4.77 17.21
C GLU A 124 22.24 3.64 16.89
N LEU A 125 22.08 3.28 15.60
CA LEU A 125 21.08 2.31 15.14
C LEU A 125 21.62 0.86 15.18
N TRP A 126 21.68 0.29 16.39
CA TRP A 126 22.05 -1.11 16.65
C TRP A 126 20.92 -2.10 16.37
N HIS A 127 20.61 -2.32 15.09
CA HIS A 127 19.69 -3.38 14.67
C HIS A 127 20.43 -4.70 14.48
N SER A 128 19.78 -5.83 14.79
CA SER A 128 20.30 -7.17 14.53
C SER A 128 20.45 -7.39 13.01
N PRO A 129 21.66 -7.69 12.49
CA PRO A 129 21.87 -8.04 11.08
C PRO A 129 21.09 -9.31 10.69
N GLY A 130 20.82 -10.18 11.66
CA GLY A 130 20.04 -11.39 11.43
C GLY A 130 18.55 -11.14 11.16
N HIS A 131 18.06 -9.89 11.24
CA HIS A 131 16.72 -9.53 10.75
C HIS A 131 16.61 -9.53 9.22
N ASP A 132 17.73 -9.35 8.51
CA ASP A 132 17.78 -9.36 7.04
C ASP A 132 17.80 -10.78 6.47
N PHE A 133 17.97 -11.82 7.31
CA PHE A 133 18.04 -13.20 6.83
C PHE A 133 16.70 -13.63 6.19
N ALA A 134 16.77 -14.14 4.96
CA ALA A 134 15.66 -14.75 4.24
C ALA A 134 15.13 -16.00 4.95
N TYR A 135 16.00 -16.71 5.66
CA TYR A 135 15.63 -17.85 6.48
C TYR A 135 14.70 -17.44 7.65
N SER A 136 13.59 -18.16 7.78
CA SER A 136 12.64 -17.96 8.88
C SER A 136 13.28 -18.41 10.20
N ARG A 137 13.53 -17.48 11.13
CA ARG A 137 14.14 -17.74 12.45
C ARG A 137 13.05 -17.83 13.51
N GLY A 138 13.08 -18.87 14.34
CA GLY A 138 12.06 -19.13 15.34
C GLY A 138 12.55 -19.98 16.51
N PRO A 139 11.62 -20.57 17.30
CA PRO A 139 11.95 -21.32 18.50
C PRO A 139 12.73 -22.63 18.20
N PRO A 140 13.62 -23.08 19.11
CA PRO A 140 13.94 -22.47 20.40
C PRO A 140 14.59 -21.09 20.24
N LYS A 141 14.02 -20.10 20.93
CA LYS A 141 14.40 -18.69 20.87
C LYS A 141 14.46 -18.15 22.29
N GLY A 142 15.49 -17.36 22.58
CA GLY A 142 15.64 -16.72 23.88
C GLY A 142 16.97 -16.01 24.02
N ASN A 143 17.11 -15.34 25.16
CA ASN A 143 18.31 -14.58 25.50
C ASN A 143 19.03 -15.32 26.63
N GLY A 144 20.36 -15.42 26.54
CA GLY A 144 21.16 -15.89 27.66
C GLY A 144 20.90 -15.01 28.89
N ARG A 145 20.58 -15.61 30.05
CA ARG A 145 20.36 -14.87 31.31
C ARG A 145 21.63 -14.21 31.85
N GLN A 146 22.80 -14.65 31.38
CA GLN A 146 24.12 -14.14 31.78
C GLN A 146 24.87 -13.66 30.53
N SER A 147 25.64 -12.59 30.70
CA SER A 147 26.55 -12.10 29.67
C SER A 147 27.67 -13.10 29.40
N VAL A 148 27.98 -13.35 28.14
CA VAL A 148 29.05 -14.25 27.71
C VAL A 148 30.11 -13.43 27.00
N THR A 149 31.38 -13.70 27.28
CA THR A 149 32.51 -13.10 26.57
C THR A 149 32.92 -13.99 25.39
N VAL A 150 33.24 -13.39 24.24
CA VAL A 150 33.77 -14.13 23.08
C VAL A 150 35.11 -13.54 22.62
N PRO A 151 36.12 -14.36 22.27
CA PRO A 151 37.44 -13.87 21.90
C PRO A 151 37.50 -12.98 20.65
N LEU A 152 36.45 -13.00 19.81
CA LEU A 152 36.36 -12.15 18.61
C LEU A 152 35.85 -10.74 18.90
N LEU A 153 35.20 -10.52 20.05
CA LEU A 153 34.65 -9.21 20.43
C LEU A 153 35.46 -8.70 21.62
N VAL A 154 36.40 -7.80 21.31
CA VAL A 154 37.35 -7.24 22.27
C VAL A 154 37.21 -5.73 22.33
N ASP A 155 37.54 -5.17 23.49
CA ASP A 155 37.63 -3.73 23.69
C ASP A 155 38.81 -3.16 22.89
N SER A 156 38.56 -2.14 22.06
CA SER A 156 39.60 -1.51 21.25
C SER A 156 40.71 -0.85 22.06
N ASN A 157 40.44 -0.47 23.31
CA ASN A 157 41.39 0.25 24.16
C ASN A 157 42.20 -0.71 25.05
N SER A 158 41.56 -1.71 25.65
CA SER A 158 42.23 -2.65 26.57
C SER A 158 42.64 -3.98 25.91
N GLY A 159 42.05 -4.34 24.77
CA GLY A 159 42.23 -5.65 24.14
C GLY A 159 41.56 -6.81 24.89
N GLU A 160 40.82 -6.53 25.96
CA GLU A 160 40.12 -7.54 26.76
C GLU A 160 38.79 -7.96 26.12
N MET A 161 38.35 -9.19 26.39
CA MET A 161 37.07 -9.69 25.90
C MET A 161 35.91 -8.97 26.58
N ILE A 162 34.92 -8.55 25.80
CA ILE A 162 33.78 -7.79 26.32
C ILE A 162 32.55 -8.68 26.59
N PRO A 163 31.72 -8.33 27.59
CA PRO A 163 30.48 -9.03 27.88
C PRO A 163 29.43 -8.79 26.77
N CYS A 164 28.83 -9.88 26.28
CA CYS A 164 27.81 -9.88 25.23
C CYS A 164 26.50 -10.54 25.67
N ILE A 165 25.37 -10.03 25.17
CA ILE A 165 24.08 -10.69 25.19
C ILE A 165 24.06 -11.73 24.06
N VAL A 166 23.64 -12.95 24.37
CA VAL A 166 23.53 -14.04 23.39
C VAL A 166 22.08 -14.30 23.04
N HIS A 167 21.74 -14.17 21.78
CA HIS A 167 20.45 -14.57 21.23
C HIS A 167 20.62 -15.90 20.49
N HIS A 168 19.71 -16.84 20.72
CA HIS A 168 19.65 -18.10 19.98
C HIS A 168 18.37 -18.18 19.16
N SER A 169 18.45 -18.80 17.99
CA SER A 169 17.31 -19.07 17.12
C SER A 169 17.63 -20.22 16.18
N THR A 170 16.61 -20.92 15.69
CA THR A 170 16.76 -21.97 14.67
C THR A 170 16.03 -21.60 13.40
N CYS A 171 16.54 -22.08 12.26
CA CYS A 171 15.80 -22.04 11.02
C CYS A 171 14.53 -22.89 11.17
N GLN A 172 13.38 -22.33 10.89
CA GLN A 172 12.10 -23.05 10.94
C GLN A 172 11.80 -23.81 9.64
N GLY A 173 12.65 -23.65 8.63
CA GLY A 173 12.49 -24.20 7.30
C GLY A 173 11.41 -23.49 6.48
N VAL A 174 10.65 -24.27 5.73
CA VAL A 174 9.62 -23.79 4.78
C VAL A 174 8.33 -24.59 4.93
N LYS A 175 7.22 -24.07 4.43
CA LYS A 175 5.97 -24.81 4.31
C LYS A 175 5.80 -25.26 2.86
N ILE A 176 5.42 -26.52 2.67
CA ILE A 176 5.21 -27.12 1.35
C ILE A 176 3.79 -27.67 1.23
N CYS A 177 3.30 -27.78 -0.01
CA CYS A 177 2.07 -28.53 -0.26
C CYS A 177 2.33 -30.03 -0.01
N PRO A 178 1.48 -30.76 0.73
CA PRO A 178 1.65 -32.20 0.92
C PRO A 178 1.59 -33.00 -0.39
N LEU A 179 0.92 -32.45 -1.42
CA LEU A 179 0.85 -33.02 -2.77
C LEU A 179 1.99 -32.54 -3.68
N SER A 180 3.01 -31.89 -3.11
CA SER A 180 4.22 -31.54 -3.84
C SER A 180 5.13 -32.74 -4.03
N TYR A 181 5.83 -32.79 -5.17
CA TYR A 181 6.91 -33.76 -5.42
C TYR A 181 7.97 -33.74 -4.30
N ILE A 182 8.21 -32.58 -3.69
CA ILE A 182 9.17 -32.41 -2.58
C ILE A 182 8.77 -33.24 -1.35
N SER A 183 7.47 -33.49 -1.15
CA SER A 183 6.97 -34.30 -0.04
C SER A 183 7.32 -35.79 -0.18
N TYR A 184 7.66 -36.25 -1.38
CA TYR A 184 7.99 -37.64 -1.69
C TYR A 184 9.49 -37.87 -1.96
N GLY A 185 10.31 -36.82 -2.05
CA GLY A 185 11.76 -36.92 -2.25
C GLY A 185 12.50 -37.37 -0.98
N GLU A 186 13.65 -38.04 -1.16
CA GLU A 186 14.53 -38.39 -0.04
C GLU A 186 15.04 -37.12 0.66
N LYS A 187 15.12 -37.14 2.01
CA LYS A 187 15.49 -36.01 2.89
C LYS A 187 16.86 -35.34 2.66
N GLY A 188 17.57 -35.62 1.56
CA GLY A 188 18.88 -35.05 1.21
C GLY A 188 18.91 -34.21 -0.06
N GLU A 189 17.90 -34.29 -0.93
CA GLU A 189 17.93 -33.72 -2.29
C GLU A 189 17.97 -32.17 -2.30
N TYR A 190 17.50 -31.53 -1.22
CA TYR A 190 17.42 -30.07 -1.08
C TYR A 190 18.35 -29.51 -0.01
N SER A 191 19.41 -30.24 0.32
CA SER A 191 20.36 -29.78 1.32
C SER A 191 21.27 -28.67 0.78
N HIS A 192 21.46 -27.60 1.55
CA HIS A 192 22.34 -26.50 1.15
C HIS A 192 23.01 -25.82 2.35
N SER A 193 24.24 -25.36 2.15
CA SER A 193 25.01 -24.54 3.11
C SER A 193 25.19 -23.10 2.66
N SER A 194 24.84 -22.80 1.40
CA SER A 194 24.80 -21.45 0.87
C SER A 194 23.77 -21.36 -0.25
N ALA A 195 23.19 -20.19 -0.45
CA ALA A 195 22.34 -19.94 -1.61
C ALA A 195 23.22 -19.48 -2.79
N THR A 196 23.01 -20.09 -3.96
CA THR A 196 23.57 -19.61 -5.23
C THR A 196 22.53 -18.87 -6.06
N ARG A 197 23.01 -18.04 -6.97
CA ARG A 197 22.13 -17.23 -7.83
C ARG A 197 21.31 -18.12 -8.74
N GLU A 198 21.91 -19.21 -9.19
CA GLU A 198 21.26 -20.24 -9.99
C GLU A 198 20.13 -20.91 -9.20
N ASP A 199 20.33 -21.22 -7.91
CA ASP A 199 19.26 -21.82 -7.09
C ASP A 199 18.06 -20.88 -6.92
N LEU A 200 18.31 -19.58 -6.72
CA LEU A 200 17.24 -18.57 -6.63
C LEU A 200 16.54 -18.36 -7.98
N GLN A 201 17.29 -18.35 -9.09
CA GLN A 201 16.72 -18.27 -10.43
C GLN A 201 15.83 -19.46 -10.72
N GLU A 202 16.26 -20.68 -10.39
CA GLU A 202 15.47 -21.89 -10.56
C GLU A 202 14.21 -21.86 -9.69
N ARG A 203 14.33 -21.44 -8.43
CA ARG A 203 13.18 -21.22 -7.54
C ARG A 203 12.19 -20.21 -8.11
N LEU A 204 12.68 -19.07 -8.59
CA LEU A 204 11.85 -18.02 -9.19
C LEU A 204 11.26 -18.43 -10.53
N ARG A 205 11.97 -19.23 -11.33
CA ARG A 205 11.47 -19.80 -12.57
C ARG A 205 10.29 -20.72 -12.27
N HIS A 206 10.41 -21.61 -11.29
CA HIS A 206 9.29 -22.45 -10.86
C HIS A 206 8.11 -21.62 -10.35
N ASP A 207 8.36 -20.59 -9.53
CA ASP A 207 7.28 -19.71 -9.09
C ASP A 207 6.67 -18.89 -10.25
N ARG A 208 7.44 -18.51 -11.28
CA ARG A 208 6.94 -17.82 -12.49
C ARG A 208 6.21 -18.72 -13.47
N GLU A 209 6.64 -19.96 -13.63
CA GLU A 209 5.94 -21.01 -14.38
C GLU A 209 4.56 -21.28 -13.73
N LEU A 210 4.51 -21.23 -12.40
CA LEU A 210 3.28 -21.27 -11.63
C LEU A 210 2.45 -19.98 -11.74
N GLU A 211 3.07 -18.79 -11.72
CA GLU A 211 2.32 -17.53 -11.57
C GLU A 211 2.04 -16.75 -12.87
N HIS A 212 2.86 -16.77 -13.92
CA HIS A 212 2.77 -15.73 -14.96
C HIS A 212 3.23 -16.02 -16.40
N GLU A 213 4.20 -16.89 -16.71
CA GLU A 213 4.76 -16.91 -18.09
C GLU A 213 3.94 -17.69 -19.15
N PHE A 214 2.86 -18.36 -18.75
CA PHE A 214 1.93 -19.06 -19.68
C PHE A 214 0.44 -18.88 -19.31
N ARG A 215 0.00 -17.65 -18.99
CA ARG A 215 -1.43 -17.39 -18.80
C ARG A 215 -2.15 -17.38 -20.16
N SER A 216 -2.56 -18.56 -20.62
CA SER A 216 -3.58 -18.65 -21.65
C SER A 216 -4.90 -18.11 -21.07
N PRO A 217 -5.77 -17.46 -21.87
CA PRO A 217 -7.10 -17.09 -21.42
C PRO A 217 -7.87 -18.29 -20.81
N THR A 218 -7.67 -19.49 -21.36
CA THR A 218 -8.25 -20.75 -20.86
C THR A 218 -7.82 -21.06 -19.44
N ARG A 219 -6.53 -20.90 -19.10
CA ARG A 219 -6.02 -21.13 -17.75
C ARG A 219 -6.60 -20.12 -16.74
N ASP A 220 -6.68 -18.84 -17.11
CA ASP A 220 -7.26 -17.80 -16.25
C ASP A 220 -8.74 -18.08 -15.94
N VAL A 221 -9.51 -18.51 -16.94
CA VAL A 221 -10.92 -18.91 -16.78
C VAL A 221 -11.01 -20.14 -15.87
N PHE A 222 -10.18 -21.16 -16.10
CA PHE A 222 -10.17 -22.37 -15.27
C PHE A 222 -9.84 -22.07 -13.80
N GLU A 223 -8.80 -21.26 -13.53
CA GLU A 223 -8.40 -20.90 -12.17
C GLU A 223 -9.49 -20.10 -11.44
N ARG A 224 -10.14 -19.14 -12.12
CA ARG A 224 -11.30 -18.42 -11.58
C ARG A 224 -12.45 -19.35 -11.26
N THR A 225 -12.72 -20.30 -12.15
CA THR A 225 -13.79 -21.30 -12.00
C THR A 225 -13.51 -22.22 -10.81
N SER A 226 -12.29 -22.73 -10.70
CA SER A 226 -11.85 -23.56 -9.58
C SER A 226 -11.93 -22.83 -8.24
N ALA A 227 -11.59 -21.53 -8.21
CA ALA A 227 -11.73 -20.67 -7.03
C ALA A 227 -13.21 -20.48 -6.63
N LEU A 228 -14.11 -20.26 -7.61
CA LEU A 228 -15.55 -20.18 -7.39
C LEU A 228 -16.12 -21.49 -6.82
N ILE A 229 -15.78 -22.63 -7.42
CA ILE A 229 -16.18 -23.97 -6.95
C ILE A 229 -15.74 -24.19 -5.50
N THR A 230 -14.49 -23.84 -5.19
CA THR A 230 -13.95 -23.95 -3.82
C THR A 230 -14.69 -23.04 -2.83
N ALA A 231 -15.04 -21.81 -3.26
CA ALA A 231 -15.83 -20.89 -2.44
C ALA A 231 -17.24 -21.45 -2.19
N ILE A 232 -17.88 -22.03 -3.21
CA ILE A 232 -19.19 -22.69 -3.09
C ILE A 232 -19.14 -23.86 -2.10
N HIS A 233 -18.15 -24.75 -2.23
CA HIS A 233 -17.99 -25.89 -1.31
C HIS A 233 -17.68 -25.46 0.12
N ARG A 234 -16.92 -24.37 0.33
CA ARG A 234 -16.52 -23.89 1.65
C ARG A 234 -17.57 -23.04 2.37
N LEU A 235 -18.22 -22.14 1.64
CA LEU A 235 -19.12 -21.14 2.22
C LEU A 235 -20.58 -21.56 2.13
N GLY A 236 -20.95 -22.32 1.09
CA GLY A 236 -22.33 -22.72 0.82
C GLY A 236 -23.27 -21.51 0.76
N CYS A 237 -24.51 -21.72 1.19
CA CYS A 237 -25.48 -20.64 1.32
C CYS A 237 -25.32 -19.91 2.66
N SER A 238 -25.14 -18.59 2.63
CA SER A 238 -24.95 -17.78 3.85
C SER A 238 -26.25 -17.35 4.54
N SER A 239 -27.43 -17.72 4.01
CA SER A 239 -28.73 -17.46 4.65
C SER A 239 -28.84 -18.15 6.02
N SER A 240 -29.57 -17.51 6.95
CA SER A 240 -29.82 -18.04 8.29
C SER A 240 -30.93 -19.09 8.26
N SER A 241 -30.64 -20.33 8.68
CA SER A 241 -31.62 -21.39 8.78
C SER A 241 -32.47 -21.18 10.05
N GLY A 242 -33.74 -20.81 9.89
CA GLY A 242 -34.68 -20.55 11.00
C GLY A 242 -35.11 -21.76 11.85
N ASN A 243 -34.45 -22.92 11.74
CA ASN A 243 -34.83 -24.12 12.48
C ASN A 243 -33.73 -24.55 13.46
N LEU A 244 -34.04 -24.40 14.75
CA LEU A 244 -33.24 -24.87 15.88
C LEU A 244 -33.22 -26.40 15.93
N THR A 245 -32.07 -26.99 15.64
CA THR A 245 -31.64 -28.24 16.28
C THR A 245 -30.16 -28.11 16.61
N ASN A 246 -29.87 -28.07 17.90
CA ASN A 246 -28.58 -27.80 18.50
C ASN A 246 -27.67 -29.04 18.49
N ASP A 247 -27.43 -29.59 17.31
CA ASP A 247 -26.48 -30.70 17.11
C ASP A 247 -25.78 -30.51 15.77
N GLN A 248 -24.62 -29.84 15.76
CA GLN A 248 -23.58 -30.10 14.76
C GLN A 248 -22.19 -30.03 15.36
N VAL A 249 -21.46 -31.12 15.14
CA VAL A 249 -20.02 -31.29 15.31
C VAL A 249 -19.31 -30.12 14.65
N VAL A 250 -18.51 -29.40 15.45
CA VAL A 250 -17.61 -28.36 14.96
C VAL A 250 -16.56 -29.03 14.09
N ASP A 251 -16.64 -28.82 12.78
CA ASP A 251 -15.64 -29.27 11.81
C ASP A 251 -14.40 -28.38 11.96
N ASP A 252 -13.47 -28.76 12.85
CA ASP A 252 -12.26 -28.02 13.24
C ASP A 252 -11.40 -27.58 12.03
N GLU A 253 -11.48 -28.31 10.91
CA GLU A 253 -10.79 -27.94 9.66
C GLU A 253 -11.38 -26.67 9.01
N ARG A 254 -12.69 -26.41 9.17
CA ARG A 254 -13.37 -25.24 8.56
C ARG A 254 -13.11 -23.94 9.32
N SER A 255 -12.97 -23.99 10.65
CA SER A 255 -12.72 -22.82 11.49
C SER A 255 -11.27 -22.32 11.41
N THR A 256 -10.29 -23.22 11.21
CA THR A 256 -8.86 -22.83 11.11
C THR A 256 -8.50 -22.04 9.84
N LEU A 257 -9.35 -22.07 8.82
CA LEU A 257 -9.17 -21.33 7.55
C LEU A 257 -9.78 -19.92 7.55
N ARG A 258 -10.54 -19.55 8.60
CA ARG A 258 -11.30 -18.30 8.72
C ARG A 258 -10.63 -17.32 9.70
N ARG A 259 -9.53 -16.66 9.33
CA ARG A 259 -9.10 -15.47 10.09
C ARG A 259 -9.82 -14.23 9.56
N GLY A 260 -10.68 -13.63 10.40
CA GLY A 260 -11.25 -12.29 10.20
C GLY A 260 -12.74 -12.21 9.82
N TYR A 261 -13.39 -13.34 9.56
CA TYR A 261 -14.85 -13.39 9.37
C TYR A 261 -15.48 -14.12 10.57
N PRO A 262 -16.48 -13.52 11.26
CA PRO A 262 -17.14 -14.18 12.38
C PRO A 262 -17.79 -15.47 11.91
N ASP A 263 -17.69 -16.53 12.72
CA ASP A 263 -18.54 -17.70 12.54
C ASP A 263 -19.99 -17.26 12.71
N MET A 264 -20.76 -17.37 11.63
CA MET A 264 -22.21 -17.18 11.68
C MET A 264 -22.79 -18.53 12.10
N PRO A 265 -23.27 -18.72 13.35
CA PRO A 265 -24.08 -19.88 13.68
C PRO A 265 -25.34 -19.88 12.80
N ASN A 266 -25.89 -21.07 12.52
CA ASN A 266 -27.14 -21.28 11.79
C ASN A 266 -27.12 -21.01 10.27
N ARG A 267 -26.06 -21.41 9.56
CA ARG A 267 -26.05 -21.32 8.08
C ARG A 267 -26.95 -22.37 7.43
N CYS A 268 -27.57 -21.99 6.32
CA CYS A 268 -28.34 -22.88 5.47
C CYS A 268 -27.47 -24.06 4.96
N THR A 269 -27.96 -25.29 5.17
CA THR A 269 -27.34 -26.55 4.70
C THR A 269 -27.79 -26.96 3.29
N GLY A 270 -28.55 -26.11 2.61
CA GLY A 270 -29.06 -26.39 1.28
C GLY A 270 -27.94 -26.53 0.25
N ARG A 271 -27.95 -27.64 -0.50
CA ARG A 271 -27.01 -27.89 -1.61
C ARG A 271 -27.15 -26.81 -2.69
N ILE A 272 -26.03 -26.38 -3.25
CA ILE A 272 -26.02 -25.49 -4.42
C ILE A 272 -26.26 -26.33 -5.68
N ILE A 273 -27.19 -25.88 -6.51
CA ILE A 273 -27.62 -26.53 -7.75
C ILE A 273 -27.34 -25.62 -8.93
N PHE A 274 -26.98 -26.23 -10.05
CA PHE A 274 -26.82 -25.59 -11.34
C PHE A 274 -28.13 -25.70 -12.15
N GLY A 275 -28.41 -24.71 -13.00
CA GLY A 275 -29.54 -24.76 -13.93
C GLY A 275 -29.50 -23.63 -14.95
N PHE A 276 -30.50 -23.61 -15.84
CA PHE A 276 -30.66 -22.60 -16.89
C PHE A 276 -31.97 -21.84 -16.71
N LEU A 277 -31.93 -20.53 -16.92
CA LEU A 277 -33.13 -19.70 -17.07
C LEU A 277 -33.80 -19.97 -18.42
N ASP A 278 -35.02 -19.46 -18.59
CA ASP A 278 -35.81 -19.62 -19.84
C ASP A 278 -35.10 -19.03 -21.08
N ASP A 279 -34.19 -18.07 -20.88
CA ASP A 279 -33.35 -17.46 -21.91
C ASP A 279 -32.03 -18.20 -22.15
N SER A 280 -31.88 -19.42 -21.60
CA SER A 280 -30.65 -20.22 -21.63
C SER A 280 -29.47 -19.64 -20.85
N THR A 281 -29.70 -18.66 -19.97
CA THR A 281 -28.63 -18.13 -19.08
C THR A 281 -28.36 -19.13 -17.94
N PRO A 282 -27.10 -19.59 -17.76
CA PRO A 282 -26.75 -20.48 -16.66
C PRO A 282 -26.79 -19.75 -15.32
N PHE A 283 -27.26 -20.42 -14.27
CA PHE A 283 -27.25 -19.93 -12.90
C PHE A 283 -26.86 -21.01 -11.91
N ILE A 284 -26.35 -20.58 -10.77
CA ILE A 284 -26.19 -21.39 -9.56
C ILE A 284 -27.07 -20.84 -8.45
N LYS A 285 -27.75 -21.71 -7.72
CA LYS A 285 -28.60 -21.29 -6.58
C LYS A 285 -28.59 -22.31 -5.47
N CYS A 286 -28.89 -21.86 -4.26
CA CYS A 286 -29.22 -22.78 -3.18
C CYS A 286 -30.55 -23.49 -3.47
N LYS A 287 -30.65 -24.78 -3.14
CA LYS A 287 -31.91 -25.55 -3.27
C LYS A 287 -33.11 -24.88 -2.60
N ASN A 288 -32.87 -24.15 -1.51
CA ASN A 288 -33.92 -23.46 -0.74
C ASN A 288 -34.30 -22.09 -1.32
N HIS A 289 -33.57 -21.58 -2.32
CA HIS A 289 -33.91 -20.33 -2.98
C HIS A 289 -35.22 -20.48 -3.77
N SER A 290 -36.21 -19.68 -3.41
CA SER A 290 -37.52 -19.67 -4.05
C SER A 290 -37.98 -18.24 -4.34
N ARG A 291 -39.09 -18.08 -5.06
CA ARG A 291 -39.66 -16.74 -5.27
C ARG A 291 -40.16 -16.10 -3.97
N VAL A 292 -40.43 -16.93 -2.95
CA VAL A 292 -40.95 -16.55 -1.63
C VAL A 292 -39.82 -16.25 -0.65
N ASP A 293 -38.68 -16.95 -0.77
CA ASP A 293 -37.51 -16.79 0.07
C ASP A 293 -36.26 -16.53 -0.79
N ARG A 294 -35.93 -15.23 -0.90
CA ARG A 294 -34.82 -14.70 -1.72
C ARG A 294 -33.54 -14.48 -0.91
N ASP A 295 -33.54 -14.79 0.39
CA ASP A 295 -32.37 -14.58 1.25
C ASP A 295 -31.29 -15.66 1.01
N HIS A 296 -31.66 -16.72 0.28
CA HIS A 296 -30.77 -17.79 -0.14
C HIS A 296 -29.90 -17.43 -1.35
N TYR A 297 -28.72 -18.05 -1.43
CA TYR A 297 -27.73 -17.80 -2.49
C TYR A 297 -28.29 -18.03 -3.90
N PHE A 298 -28.08 -17.06 -4.80
CA PHE A 298 -28.42 -17.11 -6.21
C PHE A 298 -27.41 -16.26 -7.00
N ASP A 299 -26.85 -16.82 -8.07
CA ASP A 299 -25.91 -16.13 -8.96
C ASP A 299 -26.15 -16.56 -10.41
N CYS A 300 -26.54 -15.60 -11.26
CA CYS A 300 -26.71 -15.77 -12.71
C CYS A 300 -25.60 -15.09 -13.51
N THR A 301 -24.55 -14.60 -12.86
CA THR A 301 -23.43 -13.92 -13.52
C THR A 301 -22.40 -14.90 -14.09
N ILE A 302 -22.53 -16.19 -13.80
CA ILE A 302 -21.59 -17.23 -14.24
C ILE A 302 -21.52 -17.37 -15.78
N GLY A 303 -22.55 -16.96 -16.50
CA GLY A 303 -22.62 -16.97 -17.97
C GLY A 303 -21.91 -15.82 -18.67
N ASN A 304 -21.24 -14.91 -17.95
CA ASN A 304 -20.60 -13.71 -18.51
C ASN A 304 -19.26 -13.97 -19.24
N GLY A 305 -18.90 -15.24 -19.46
CA GLY A 305 -17.65 -15.67 -20.10
C GLY A 305 -16.40 -15.59 -19.22
N GLN A 306 -16.54 -15.30 -17.92
CA GLN A 306 -15.41 -15.31 -16.97
C GLN A 306 -15.16 -16.68 -16.34
N TYR A 307 -16.08 -17.62 -16.52
CA TYR A 307 -16.06 -18.95 -15.91
C TYR A 307 -16.28 -20.02 -16.97
N ASP A 308 -15.73 -21.20 -16.70
CA ASP A 308 -15.97 -22.42 -17.43
C ASP A 308 -17.28 -23.02 -16.93
N VAL A 309 -18.36 -22.75 -17.67
CA VAL A 309 -19.73 -23.15 -17.30
C VAL A 309 -19.86 -24.67 -17.32
N ASP A 310 -19.23 -25.34 -18.28
CA ASP A 310 -19.27 -26.79 -18.44
C ASP A 310 -18.60 -27.47 -17.24
N TYR A 311 -17.47 -26.93 -16.77
CA TYR A 311 -16.80 -27.42 -15.57
C TYR A 311 -17.63 -27.20 -14.29
N ILE A 312 -18.32 -26.06 -14.16
CA ILE A 312 -19.24 -25.80 -13.04
C ILE A 312 -20.40 -26.79 -13.05
N GLU A 313 -21.03 -26.99 -14.21
CA GLU A 313 -22.14 -27.91 -14.38
C GLU A 313 -21.72 -29.34 -14.00
N ALA A 314 -20.61 -29.83 -14.55
CA ALA A 314 -20.12 -31.17 -14.31
C ALA A 314 -19.84 -31.42 -12.82
N ILE A 315 -19.22 -30.45 -12.12
CA ILE A 315 -18.95 -30.55 -10.68
C ILE A 315 -20.25 -30.54 -9.84
N LEU A 316 -21.20 -29.65 -10.14
CA LEU A 316 -22.41 -29.51 -9.33
C LEU A 316 -23.44 -30.62 -9.57
N THR A 317 -23.49 -31.17 -10.78
CA THR A 317 -24.33 -32.32 -11.15
C THR A 317 -23.72 -33.66 -10.75
N GLY A 318 -22.39 -33.72 -10.56
CA GLY A 318 -21.67 -34.95 -10.23
C GLY A 318 -21.30 -35.78 -11.46
N ASP A 319 -21.15 -35.15 -12.63
CA ASP A 319 -20.65 -35.80 -13.84
C ASP A 319 -19.12 -36.00 -13.75
N HIS A 320 -18.74 -37.14 -13.17
CA HIS A 320 -17.33 -37.49 -12.98
C HIS A 320 -16.57 -37.69 -14.31
N ALA A 321 -17.26 -38.09 -15.39
CA ALA A 321 -16.61 -38.35 -16.67
C ALA A 321 -16.20 -37.02 -17.35
N GLU A 322 -17.10 -36.04 -17.34
CA GLU A 322 -16.82 -34.73 -17.92
C GLU A 322 -15.81 -33.94 -17.08
N VAL A 323 -15.91 -34.03 -15.75
CA VAL A 323 -14.89 -33.49 -14.83
C VAL A 323 -13.50 -34.04 -15.17
N ALA A 324 -13.36 -35.36 -15.31
CA ALA A 324 -12.08 -35.98 -15.63
C ALA A 324 -11.56 -35.55 -17.01
N ARG A 325 -12.44 -35.40 -18.00
CA ARG A 325 -12.07 -34.91 -19.34
C ARG A 325 -11.48 -33.50 -19.29
N ILE A 326 -12.13 -32.59 -18.57
CA ILE A 326 -11.70 -31.18 -18.45
C ILE A 326 -10.42 -31.08 -17.61
N GLU A 327 -10.31 -31.83 -16.51
CA GLU A 327 -9.12 -31.82 -15.66
C GLU A 327 -7.90 -32.47 -16.34
N ASP A 328 -8.07 -33.53 -17.12
CA ASP A 328 -7.01 -34.12 -17.95
C ASP A 328 -6.52 -33.14 -19.03
N GLU A 329 -7.44 -32.43 -19.68
CA GLU A 329 -7.10 -31.40 -20.66
C GLU A 329 -6.32 -30.25 -20.01
N ALA A 330 -6.74 -29.79 -18.84
CA ALA A 330 -5.99 -28.80 -18.06
C ALA A 330 -4.59 -29.33 -17.68
N SER A 331 -4.51 -30.59 -17.23
CA SER A 331 -3.28 -31.24 -16.79
C SER A 331 -2.26 -31.38 -17.93
N ARG A 332 -2.72 -31.78 -19.13
CA ARG A 332 -1.89 -31.82 -20.35
C ARG A 332 -1.34 -30.46 -20.74
N ASN A 333 -2.04 -29.39 -20.38
CA ASN A 333 -1.59 -28.01 -20.58
C ASN A 333 -0.78 -27.44 -19.39
N GLY A 334 -0.46 -28.28 -18.39
CA GLY A 334 0.41 -27.94 -17.27
C GLY A 334 -0.25 -27.15 -16.14
N TYR A 335 -1.59 -27.15 -16.05
CA TYR A 335 -2.32 -26.52 -14.94
C TYR A 335 -3.50 -27.38 -14.44
N GLY A 336 -4.13 -26.99 -13.34
CA GLY A 336 -5.30 -27.68 -12.79
C GLY A 336 -4.97 -28.69 -11.68
N PRO A 337 -5.99 -29.32 -11.09
CA PRO A 337 -5.87 -29.98 -9.79
C PRO A 337 -5.10 -31.31 -9.80
N GLU A 338 -4.92 -31.92 -10.97
CA GLU A 338 -4.16 -33.16 -11.16
C GLU A 338 -2.66 -32.92 -11.42
N THR A 339 -2.26 -31.66 -11.60
CA THR A 339 -0.85 -31.33 -11.86
C THR A 339 0.00 -31.39 -10.60
N THR A 340 1.29 -31.70 -10.77
CA THR A 340 2.24 -31.72 -9.66
C THR A 340 2.39 -30.33 -9.04
N CYS A 341 2.26 -30.24 -7.72
CA CYS A 341 2.38 -28.98 -7.02
C CYS A 341 3.85 -28.64 -6.70
N TYR A 342 4.26 -27.41 -6.98
CA TYR A 342 5.60 -26.89 -6.62
C TYR A 342 5.55 -25.76 -5.58
N THR A 343 4.40 -25.65 -4.89
CA THR A 343 4.20 -24.60 -3.87
C THR A 343 5.13 -24.82 -2.69
N ILE A 344 6.04 -23.86 -2.51
CA ILE A 344 6.84 -23.68 -1.30
C ILE A 344 6.61 -22.24 -0.85
N ILE A 345 6.36 -22.06 0.44
CA ILE A 345 6.28 -20.74 1.04
C ILE A 345 7.17 -20.67 2.27
N ASN A 346 7.61 -19.47 2.62
CA ASN A 346 8.39 -19.29 3.84
C ASN A 346 7.59 -19.73 5.06
N HIS A 347 8.28 -20.26 6.07
CA HIS A 347 7.62 -20.65 7.32
C HIS A 347 6.89 -19.46 7.98
N SER A 348 7.48 -18.25 7.91
CA SER A 348 6.88 -17.02 8.41
C SER A 348 5.63 -16.55 7.65
N ALA A 349 5.35 -17.08 6.45
CA ALA A 349 4.19 -16.70 5.69
C ALA A 349 2.90 -17.05 6.46
N GLN A 350 1.94 -16.14 6.46
CA GLN A 350 0.67 -16.32 7.20
C GLN A 350 -0.23 -17.38 6.56
N ARG A 351 0.03 -17.75 5.31
CA ARG A 351 -0.78 -18.71 4.56
C ARG A 351 -0.66 -20.11 5.19
N LEU A 352 -1.82 -20.76 5.35
CA LEU A 352 -1.92 -22.11 5.93
C LEU A 352 -2.32 -23.18 4.91
N THR A 353 -2.90 -22.79 3.77
CA THR A 353 -3.30 -23.70 2.69
C THR A 353 -2.58 -23.41 1.40
N CYS A 354 -2.50 -24.43 0.55
CA CYS A 354 -2.05 -24.25 -0.83
C CYS A 354 -2.87 -23.15 -1.53
N PRO A 355 -2.24 -22.25 -2.32
CA PRO A 355 -2.97 -21.34 -3.19
C PRO A 355 -3.78 -22.09 -4.25
N TRP A 356 -3.34 -23.28 -4.64
CA TRP A 356 -3.95 -24.10 -5.67
C TRP A 356 -4.89 -25.13 -5.08
N ASN A 357 -5.94 -25.43 -5.84
CA ASN A 357 -6.86 -26.51 -5.53
C ASN A 357 -6.28 -27.82 -6.05
N HIS A 358 -6.47 -28.89 -5.28
CA HIS A 358 -6.00 -30.22 -5.61
C HIS A 358 -7.11 -31.24 -5.36
N ARG A 359 -7.08 -32.34 -6.11
CA ARG A 359 -7.89 -33.52 -5.79
C ARG A 359 -7.25 -34.24 -4.62
N ASP A 360 -8.02 -34.50 -3.57
CA ASP A 360 -7.55 -35.36 -2.48
C ASP A 360 -7.39 -36.81 -3.00
N PRO A 361 -6.25 -37.48 -2.75
CA PRO A 361 -6.03 -38.87 -3.15
C PRO A 361 -7.01 -39.90 -2.55
N THR A 362 -7.72 -39.56 -1.47
CA THR A 362 -8.57 -40.48 -0.70
C THR A 362 -10.05 -40.41 -1.08
N ASP A 363 -10.60 -39.21 -1.23
CA ASP A 363 -12.03 -38.99 -1.54
C ASP A 363 -12.26 -38.39 -2.93
N GLY A 364 -11.19 -38.00 -3.63
CA GLY A 364 -11.26 -37.38 -4.96
C GLY A 364 -11.89 -35.99 -4.93
N ILE A 365 -12.11 -35.37 -3.77
CA ILE A 365 -12.75 -34.05 -3.66
C ILE A 365 -11.73 -32.95 -3.90
N LEU A 366 -12.17 -31.89 -4.60
CA LEU A 366 -11.37 -30.70 -4.84
C LEU A 366 -11.24 -29.88 -3.56
N LYS A 367 -10.02 -29.73 -3.04
CA LYS A 367 -9.73 -28.95 -1.82
C LYS A 367 -8.39 -28.24 -1.89
N GLN A 368 -8.19 -27.21 -1.05
CA GLN A 368 -6.86 -26.66 -0.82
C GLN A 368 -6.26 -27.33 0.41
N PRO A 369 -5.25 -28.21 0.25
CA PRO A 369 -4.64 -28.91 1.36
C PRO A 369 -3.92 -27.93 2.29
N LYS A 370 -3.91 -28.28 3.58
CA LYS A 370 -3.11 -27.58 4.60
C LYS A 370 -1.63 -27.81 4.32
N LEU A 371 -0.86 -26.73 4.31
CA LEU A 371 0.57 -26.78 4.09
C LEU A 371 1.27 -27.44 5.28
N VAL A 372 2.22 -28.30 4.97
CA VAL A 372 3.01 -29.04 5.96
C VAL A 372 4.36 -28.37 6.17
N ASN A 373 4.86 -28.40 7.41
CA ASN A 373 6.13 -27.77 7.74
C ASN A 373 7.30 -28.71 7.42
N LEU A 374 8.19 -28.28 6.53
CA LEU A 374 9.48 -28.90 6.30
C LEU A 374 10.50 -28.23 7.23
N GLY A 375 10.68 -28.80 8.42
CA GLY A 375 11.56 -28.25 9.45
C GLY A 375 13.05 -28.27 9.08
N CYS A 376 13.85 -27.50 9.83
CA CYS A 376 15.29 -27.38 9.62
C CYS A 376 16.06 -27.48 10.94
N ASN A 377 17.27 -28.02 10.87
CA ASN A 377 18.17 -28.17 12.02
C ASN A 377 19.23 -27.06 12.10
N CYS A 378 19.35 -26.20 11.09
CA CYS A 378 20.32 -25.11 11.09
C CYS A 378 20.03 -24.15 12.25
N THR A 379 21.08 -23.79 12.99
CA THR A 379 20.99 -22.93 14.18
C THR A 379 21.79 -21.64 14.01
N TYR A 380 21.34 -20.58 14.67
CA TYR A 380 21.97 -19.27 14.67
C TYR A 380 22.18 -18.81 16.11
N ARG A 381 23.40 -18.34 16.40
CA ARG A 381 23.75 -17.68 17.67
C ARG A 381 24.31 -16.31 17.39
N GLU A 382 23.71 -15.31 17.99
CA GLU A 382 24.06 -13.91 17.80
C GLU A 382 24.59 -13.34 19.10
N TYR A 383 25.79 -12.75 19.04
CA TYR A 383 26.51 -12.17 20.15
C TYR A 383 26.53 -10.65 19.97
N VAL A 384 25.81 -9.95 20.85
CA VAL A 384 25.66 -8.49 20.81
C VAL A 384 26.35 -7.90 22.04
N PRO A 385 27.35 -7.03 21.88
CA PRO A 385 27.95 -6.26 22.97
C PRO A 385 26.92 -5.56 23.87
N LEU A 386 27.16 -5.53 25.18
CA LEU A 386 26.41 -4.66 26.10
C LEU A 386 26.57 -3.19 25.70
N GLU A 387 25.55 -2.39 26.00
CA GLU A 387 25.41 -1.01 25.53
C GLU A 387 26.64 -0.14 25.83
N GLU A 388 27.21 -0.27 27.03
CA GLU A 388 28.41 0.44 27.49
C GLU A 388 29.72 0.08 26.75
N TYR A 389 29.75 -1.01 25.98
CA TYR A 389 30.91 -1.43 25.18
C TYR A 389 30.74 -1.19 23.68
N ARG A 390 29.54 -0.78 23.22
CA ARG A 390 29.23 -0.62 21.78
C ARG A 390 30.13 0.40 21.07
N GLN A 391 30.54 1.46 21.77
CA GLN A 391 31.47 2.45 21.21
C GLN A 391 32.90 1.92 21.06
N ARG A 392 33.31 0.98 21.93
CA ARG A 392 34.67 0.40 21.98
C ARG A 392 34.77 -0.89 21.15
N CYS A 393 33.66 -1.58 20.92
CA CYS A 393 33.55 -2.76 20.08
C CYS A 393 32.28 -2.66 19.22
N PRO A 394 32.33 -1.95 18.08
CA PRO A 394 31.19 -1.75 17.20
C PRO A 394 30.94 -2.97 16.29
N PHE A 395 30.94 -4.18 16.86
CA PHE A 395 30.81 -5.41 16.10
C PHE A 395 29.73 -6.33 16.67
N ILE A 396 28.97 -6.96 15.78
CA ILE A 396 28.04 -8.05 16.12
C ILE A 396 28.55 -9.33 15.44
N LEU A 397 28.64 -10.42 16.21
CA LEU A 397 28.99 -11.74 15.68
C LEU A 397 27.74 -12.61 15.57
N ILE A 398 27.47 -13.15 14.39
CA ILE A 398 26.47 -14.19 14.16
C ILE A 398 27.17 -15.48 13.75
N VAL A 399 26.89 -16.56 14.48
CA VAL A 399 27.38 -17.91 14.17
C VAL A 399 26.24 -18.74 13.62
N SER A 400 26.35 -19.17 12.37
CA SER A 400 25.47 -20.15 11.73
C SER A 400 26.07 -21.55 11.86
N ARG A 401 25.27 -22.56 12.19
CA ARG A 401 25.74 -23.95 12.33
C ARG A 401 24.78 -24.93 11.68
N GLY A 402 25.36 -25.90 10.98
CA GLY A 402 24.65 -27.00 10.33
C GLY A 402 24.23 -26.70 8.90
N VAL A 403 23.57 -27.69 8.28
CA VAL A 403 23.11 -27.64 6.89
C VAL A 403 21.62 -27.35 6.85
N HIS A 404 21.17 -26.57 5.88
CA HIS A 404 19.74 -26.44 5.61
C HIS A 404 19.21 -27.70 4.93
N SER A 405 18.08 -28.22 5.39
CA SER A 405 17.44 -29.46 4.92
C SER A 405 16.15 -29.18 4.14
N HIS A 406 16.08 -28.02 3.47
CA HIS A 406 14.91 -27.55 2.76
C HIS A 406 15.32 -26.72 1.54
N PRO A 407 14.44 -26.56 0.54
CA PRO A 407 14.67 -25.65 -0.58
C PRO A 407 14.91 -24.21 -0.13
N ILE A 408 15.68 -23.45 -0.91
CA ILE A 408 16.02 -22.06 -0.58
C ILE A 408 14.73 -21.20 -0.56
N PRO A 409 14.39 -20.59 0.58
CA PRO A 409 13.22 -19.72 0.70
C PRO A 409 13.39 -18.46 -0.14
N LEU A 410 12.30 -17.81 -0.54
CA LEU A 410 12.38 -16.49 -1.18
C LEU A 410 12.63 -15.39 -0.14
N PRO A 411 13.35 -14.31 -0.47
CA PRO A 411 13.61 -13.21 0.47
C PRO A 411 12.37 -12.32 0.62
N GLU A 412 11.40 -12.75 1.43
CA GLU A 412 10.16 -11.99 1.68
C GLU A 412 10.37 -10.79 2.63
N LYS A 413 11.47 -10.75 3.37
CA LYS A 413 11.78 -9.65 4.28
C LYS A 413 12.50 -8.56 3.51
N THR A 414 12.10 -7.31 3.69
CA THR A 414 12.81 -6.17 3.09
C THR A 414 14.07 -5.89 3.90
N PRO A 415 15.27 -5.94 3.29
CA PRO A 415 16.50 -5.65 4.00
C PRO A 415 16.61 -4.18 4.43
N ALA A 416 17.43 -3.91 5.44
CA ALA A 416 17.63 -2.56 5.98
C ALA A 416 18.03 -1.52 4.91
N SER A 417 18.94 -1.87 3.99
CA SER A 417 19.39 -0.98 2.90
C SER A 417 18.27 -0.58 1.94
N VAL A 418 17.36 -1.52 1.64
CA VAL A 418 16.18 -1.27 0.80
C VAL A 418 15.17 -0.42 1.55
N LYS A 419 14.98 -0.64 2.86
CA LYS A 419 14.14 0.23 3.70
C LYS A 419 14.65 1.67 3.72
N SER A 420 15.95 1.89 3.92
CA SER A 420 16.54 3.24 3.88
C SER A 420 16.35 3.94 2.53
N THR A 421 16.39 3.16 1.44
CA THR A 421 16.08 3.65 0.09
C THR A 421 14.61 4.09 0.00
N LEU A 422 13.68 3.26 0.49
CA LEU A 422 12.26 3.61 0.53
C LEU A 422 11.98 4.82 1.40
N ASP A 423 12.60 4.92 2.58
CA ASP A 423 12.46 6.08 3.47
C ASP A 423 12.93 7.37 2.79
N SER A 424 14.00 7.29 2.02
CA SER A 424 14.49 8.43 1.21
C SER A 424 13.48 8.82 0.13
N LEU A 425 12.86 7.84 -0.54
CA LEU A 425 11.81 8.11 -1.53
C LEU A 425 10.55 8.68 -0.87
N PHE A 426 10.14 8.18 0.29
CA PHE A 426 8.97 8.67 1.01
C PHE A 426 9.14 10.12 1.46
N LYS A 427 10.34 10.49 1.95
CA LYS A 427 10.65 11.87 2.33
C LYS A 427 10.63 12.84 1.14
N GLN A 428 10.87 12.37 -0.08
CA GLN A 428 10.78 13.19 -1.29
C GLN A 428 9.33 13.45 -1.77
N LEU A 429 8.35 12.71 -1.26
CA LEU A 429 6.94 12.89 -1.63
C LEU A 429 6.33 14.15 -1.03
N ASP A 430 6.88 14.65 0.07
CA ASP A 430 6.41 15.84 0.78
C ASP A 430 4.88 15.80 1.05
N ALA A 431 4.10 16.74 0.50
CA ALA A 431 2.65 16.80 0.66
C ALA A 431 1.91 15.56 0.10
N ASP A 432 2.42 14.92 -0.96
CA ASP A 432 1.79 13.74 -1.56
C ASP A 432 1.81 12.53 -0.61
N LEU A 433 2.68 12.54 0.42
CA LEU A 433 2.73 11.49 1.43
C LEU A 433 1.42 11.37 2.21
N ALA A 434 0.70 12.48 2.43
CA ALA A 434 -0.51 12.53 3.24
C ALA A 434 -1.63 11.61 2.69
N ASP A 435 -1.74 11.49 1.38
CA ASP A 435 -2.73 10.63 0.69
C ASP A 435 -2.11 9.39 0.07
N MET A 436 -0.83 9.13 0.34
CA MET A 436 -0.11 8.06 -0.31
C MET A 436 -0.71 6.69 0.02
N THR A 437 -0.98 5.91 -1.03
CA THR A 437 -1.36 4.51 -0.96
C THR A 437 -0.35 3.67 -1.74
N PRO A 438 -0.24 2.35 -1.50
CA PRO A 438 0.65 1.48 -2.28
C PRO A 438 0.46 1.61 -3.80
N ARG A 439 -0.79 1.79 -4.25
CA ARG A 439 -1.12 1.93 -5.67
C ARG A 439 -0.66 3.27 -6.24
N LEU A 440 -0.81 4.37 -5.49
CA LEU A 440 -0.32 5.69 -5.90
C LEU A 440 1.20 5.72 -5.91
N PHE A 441 1.84 5.14 -4.88
CA PHE A 441 3.29 5.08 -4.77
C PHE A 441 3.93 4.38 -5.97
N LEU A 442 3.41 3.21 -6.36
CA LEU A 442 3.86 2.46 -7.53
C LEU A 442 3.72 3.24 -8.85
N ARG A 443 2.81 4.21 -8.92
CA ARG A 443 2.56 5.03 -10.11
C ARG A 443 3.27 6.39 -10.06
N HIS A 444 3.85 6.74 -8.92
CA HIS A 444 4.36 8.07 -8.65
C HIS A 444 5.56 8.42 -9.55
N PRO A 445 5.64 9.63 -10.12
CA PRO A 445 6.73 10.03 -11.01
C PRO A 445 8.12 9.90 -10.37
N ILE A 446 8.26 10.27 -9.08
CA ILE A 446 9.54 10.16 -8.34
C ILE A 446 10.01 8.70 -8.29
N VAL A 447 9.10 7.78 -7.98
CA VAL A 447 9.42 6.35 -7.89
C VAL A 447 9.79 5.79 -9.27
N LYS A 448 9.04 6.15 -10.31
CA LYS A 448 9.34 5.73 -11.69
C LYS A 448 10.70 6.26 -12.16
N SER A 449 10.99 7.54 -11.90
CA SER A 449 12.26 8.16 -12.26
C SER A 449 13.44 7.49 -11.54
N TYR A 450 13.29 7.24 -10.23
CA TYR A 450 14.28 6.51 -9.45
C TYR A 450 14.54 5.11 -10.02
N LEU A 451 13.48 4.35 -10.31
CA LEU A 451 13.59 2.99 -10.84
C LEU A 451 14.21 2.95 -12.23
N SER A 452 13.82 3.85 -13.14
CA SER A 452 14.41 3.94 -14.48
C SER A 452 15.89 4.33 -14.44
N SER A 453 16.27 5.23 -13.52
CA SER A 453 17.66 5.64 -13.33
C SER A 453 18.50 4.51 -12.72
N ARG A 454 17.93 3.76 -11.77
CA ARG A 454 18.59 2.62 -11.12
C ARG A 454 18.71 1.40 -12.04
N PHE A 455 17.72 1.18 -12.90
CA PHE A 455 17.61 0.01 -13.78
C PHE A 455 17.44 0.41 -15.26
N PRO A 456 18.44 1.06 -15.89
CA PRO A 456 18.31 1.61 -17.24
C PRO A 456 18.16 0.55 -18.34
N LEU A 457 18.47 -0.72 -18.03
CA LEU A 457 18.35 -1.84 -18.96
C LEU A 457 16.94 -2.46 -18.98
N LEU A 458 16.09 -2.12 -18.00
CA LEU A 458 14.73 -2.63 -17.94
C LEU A 458 13.78 -1.63 -18.62
N ARG A 459 12.92 -2.12 -19.52
CA ARG A 459 11.94 -1.29 -20.23
C ARG A 459 10.89 -0.70 -19.29
N ASN A 460 10.44 -1.49 -18.30
CA ASN A 460 9.40 -1.12 -17.34
C ASN A 460 9.80 -1.60 -15.94
N PRO A 461 10.76 -0.94 -15.26
CA PRO A 461 11.21 -1.36 -13.95
C PRO A 461 10.12 -1.17 -12.90
N MET A 462 10.01 -2.13 -11.99
CA MET A 462 9.04 -2.20 -10.90
C MET A 462 9.74 -2.23 -9.54
N LEU A 463 9.01 -1.97 -8.45
CA LEU A 463 9.59 -2.08 -7.10
C LEU A 463 10.02 -3.51 -6.76
N SER A 464 9.41 -4.54 -7.36
CA SER A 464 9.88 -5.93 -7.24
C SER A 464 11.28 -6.13 -7.81
N ASP A 465 11.71 -5.29 -8.77
CA ASP A 465 13.07 -5.28 -9.30
C ASP A 465 14.05 -4.58 -8.35
N LEU A 466 13.55 -3.76 -7.41
CA LEU A 466 14.38 -3.32 -6.31
C LEU A 466 14.57 -4.45 -5.29
N HIS A 467 13.46 -5.08 -4.89
CA HIS A 467 13.47 -6.25 -4.01
C HIS A 467 12.14 -7.00 -4.06
N ILE A 468 12.17 -8.35 -4.05
CA ILE A 468 10.97 -9.19 -4.20
C ILE A 468 9.93 -8.97 -3.09
N SER A 469 10.37 -8.65 -1.87
CA SER A 469 9.46 -8.33 -0.74
C SER A 469 8.51 -7.16 -1.02
N LEU A 470 8.84 -6.29 -2.00
CA LEU A 470 8.05 -5.12 -2.39
C LEU A 470 6.96 -5.44 -3.42
N SER A 471 6.88 -6.68 -3.89
CA SER A 471 5.71 -7.18 -4.64
C SER A 471 4.45 -7.18 -3.76
N ASN A 472 4.62 -7.38 -2.45
CA ASN A 472 3.54 -7.40 -1.48
C ASN A 472 3.08 -5.97 -1.11
N ARG A 473 1.92 -5.56 -1.63
CA ARG A 473 1.34 -4.24 -1.39
C ARG A 473 0.98 -3.98 0.08
N SER A 474 0.61 -5.02 0.83
CA SER A 474 0.33 -4.89 2.27
C SER A 474 1.60 -4.57 3.06
N HIS A 475 2.72 -5.15 2.64
CA HIS A 475 4.02 -4.83 3.23
C HIS A 475 4.44 -3.40 2.93
N LEU A 476 4.26 -2.95 1.68
CA LEU A 476 4.48 -1.56 1.29
C LEU A 476 3.61 -0.58 2.07
N LYS A 477 2.34 -0.95 2.34
CA LYS A 477 1.43 -0.15 3.16
C LYS A 477 1.97 0.07 4.58
N VAL A 478 2.55 -0.96 5.20
CA VAL A 478 3.15 -0.84 6.54
C VAL A 478 4.25 0.22 6.56
N TYR A 479 5.12 0.24 5.53
CA TYR A 479 6.18 1.26 5.44
C TYR A 479 5.62 2.66 5.23
N ILE A 480 4.65 2.82 4.32
CA ILE A 480 3.98 4.10 4.09
C ILE A 480 3.33 4.60 5.37
N ASP A 481 2.55 3.77 6.06
CA ASP A 481 1.84 4.14 7.28
C ASP A 481 2.81 4.50 8.42
N ALA A 482 3.95 3.82 8.51
CA ALA A 482 5.00 4.15 9.47
C ALA A 482 5.58 5.55 9.24
N VAL A 483 5.95 5.89 8.00
CA VAL A 483 6.47 7.22 7.67
C VAL A 483 5.40 8.29 7.79
N LYS A 484 4.14 8.00 7.39
CA LYS A 484 3.00 8.92 7.61
C LYS A 484 2.81 9.24 9.08
N LYS A 485 2.93 8.26 9.97
CA LYS A 485 2.83 8.50 11.42
C LYS A 485 3.97 9.35 11.96
N MET A 486 5.16 9.26 11.36
CA MET A 486 6.31 10.10 11.74
C MET A 486 6.17 11.54 11.24
N CYS A 487 5.75 11.73 9.98
CA CYS A 487 5.60 13.04 9.37
C CYS A 487 4.32 13.78 9.82
N PHE A 488 3.25 13.03 10.11
CA PHE A 488 1.95 13.55 10.54
C PHE A 488 1.56 12.94 11.90
N PRO A 489 2.19 13.38 13.01
CA PRO A 489 1.95 12.80 14.34
C PRO A 489 0.51 12.98 14.84
N ALA A 490 -0.15 14.07 14.45
CA ALA A 490 -1.58 14.31 14.71
C ALA A 490 -2.52 13.50 13.77
N GLY A 491 -1.94 12.74 12.83
CA GLY A 491 -2.64 12.00 11.77
C GLY A 491 -2.93 12.85 10.54
N THR A 492 -3.58 12.25 9.55
CA THR A 492 -3.98 12.92 8.28
C THR A 492 -5.49 13.17 8.20
N GLY A 493 -6.22 12.96 9.29
CA GLY A 493 -7.68 13.22 9.40
C GLY A 493 -7.99 14.57 10.03
N TRP A 494 -9.20 14.72 10.59
CA TRP A 494 -9.66 15.99 11.21
C TRP A 494 -8.71 16.56 12.26
N LYS A 495 -8.16 15.72 13.14
CA LYS A 495 -7.15 16.16 14.14
C LYS A 495 -5.87 16.71 13.50
N GLY A 496 -5.44 16.11 12.38
CA GLY A 496 -4.31 16.60 11.60
C GLY A 496 -4.60 17.95 10.95
N LEU A 497 -5.83 18.17 10.46
CA LEU A 497 -6.26 19.46 9.93
C LEU A 497 -6.29 20.55 11.01
N LEU A 498 -6.76 20.23 12.23
CA LEU A 498 -6.73 21.17 13.36
C LEU A 498 -5.30 21.56 13.75
N ASP A 499 -4.38 20.58 13.78
CA ASP A 499 -2.95 20.82 14.01
C ASP A 499 -2.36 21.71 12.90
N LEU A 500 -2.67 21.42 11.63
CA LEU A 500 -2.25 22.24 10.49
C LEU A 500 -2.78 23.67 10.58
N LYS A 501 -4.05 23.86 10.97
CA LYS A 501 -4.64 25.19 11.19
C LYS A 501 -3.92 25.94 12.30
N SER A 502 -3.64 25.27 13.42
CA SER A 502 -2.87 25.86 14.53
C SER A 502 -1.48 26.29 14.10
N GLN A 503 -0.82 25.50 13.25
CA GLN A 503 0.49 25.84 12.69
C GLN A 503 0.39 27.03 11.73
N GLN A 504 -0.61 27.07 10.84
CA GLN A 504 -0.84 28.22 9.95
C GLN A 504 -1.06 29.50 10.76
N ASP A 505 -1.90 29.46 11.80
CA ASP A 505 -2.19 30.62 12.64
C ASP A 505 -0.97 31.15 13.40
N THR A 506 0.01 30.29 13.67
CA THR A 506 1.22 30.66 14.41
C THR A 506 2.35 31.11 13.48
N LEU A 507 2.49 30.48 12.31
CA LEU A 507 3.66 30.60 11.44
C LEU A 507 3.44 31.52 10.24
N LEU A 508 2.20 31.66 9.77
CA LEU A 508 1.89 32.39 8.55
C LEU A 508 1.31 33.77 8.85
N SER A 509 1.57 34.71 7.95
CA SER A 509 0.86 35.99 7.97
C SER A 509 -0.58 35.82 7.48
N GLN A 510 -1.45 36.77 7.81
CA GLN A 510 -2.87 36.69 7.45
C GLN A 510 -3.11 36.54 5.93
N GLU A 511 -2.24 37.12 5.09
CA GLU A 511 -2.32 37.06 3.63
C GLU A 511 -2.07 35.64 3.07
N GLU A 512 -1.34 34.81 3.82
CA GLU A 512 -0.94 33.45 3.43
C GLU A 512 -1.89 32.37 3.97
N LEU A 513 -2.82 32.73 4.87
CA LEU A 513 -3.79 31.79 5.43
C LEU A 513 -4.79 31.34 4.36
N TYR A 514 -4.77 30.04 4.05
CA TYR A 514 -5.77 29.43 3.17
C TYR A 514 -6.93 28.81 3.95
N ILE A 515 -6.64 28.10 5.06
CA ILE A 515 -7.68 27.57 5.95
C ILE A 515 -8.07 28.69 6.90
N ARG A 516 -9.26 29.26 6.73
CA ARG A 516 -9.70 30.46 7.46
C ARG A 516 -10.51 30.15 8.70
N SER A 517 -11.28 29.06 8.67
CA SER A 517 -12.06 28.63 9.81
C SER A 517 -12.14 27.11 9.88
N MET A 518 -12.09 26.57 11.08
CA MET A 518 -12.37 25.16 11.38
C MET A 518 -13.28 25.10 12.61
N VAL A 519 -14.48 24.54 12.44
CA VAL A 519 -15.51 24.48 13.47
C VAL A 519 -15.98 23.04 13.61
N GLU A 520 -16.11 22.58 14.86
CA GLU A 520 -16.78 21.33 15.21
C GLU A 520 -17.95 21.65 16.15
N ILE A 521 -19.16 21.31 15.74
CA ILE A 521 -20.40 21.54 16.48
C ILE A 521 -20.90 20.17 16.98
N PRO A 522 -20.99 19.93 18.30
CA PRO A 522 -21.53 18.70 18.86
C PRO A 522 -22.97 18.45 18.45
N VAL A 523 -23.39 17.19 18.42
CA VAL A 523 -24.76 16.79 18.03
C VAL A 523 -25.82 17.47 18.89
N ASP A 524 -25.58 17.61 20.19
CA ASP A 524 -26.51 18.26 21.13
C ASP A 524 -26.79 19.74 20.82
N ALA A 525 -25.88 20.38 20.08
CA ALA A 525 -26.02 21.78 19.64
C ALA A 525 -26.59 21.90 18.22
N LEU A 526 -26.84 20.78 17.53
CA LEU A 526 -27.47 20.79 16.22
C LEU A 526 -28.96 21.05 16.37
N GLN A 527 -29.44 22.10 15.73
CA GLN A 527 -30.86 22.36 15.58
C GLN A 527 -31.36 21.55 14.38
N SER A 528 -32.22 20.56 14.63
CA SER A 528 -32.96 19.86 13.58
C SER A 528 -34.29 20.56 13.35
N GLU A 529 -34.53 21.05 12.15
CA GLU A 529 -35.82 21.64 11.77
C GLU A 529 -36.76 20.55 11.25
N GLU A 530 -38.08 20.67 11.47
CA GLU A 530 -39.08 19.65 11.11
C GLU A 530 -39.08 19.26 9.60
N ASP A 531 -38.56 20.13 8.73
CA ASP A 531 -38.45 19.91 7.28
C ASP A 531 -37.00 19.65 6.78
N ASP A 532 -36.05 19.34 7.66
CA ASP A 532 -34.70 19.00 7.20
C ASP A 532 -34.74 17.73 6.34
N VAL A 533 -34.11 17.80 5.17
CA VAL A 533 -33.98 16.65 4.27
C VAL A 533 -33.14 15.58 4.97
N PRO A 534 -33.57 14.30 4.98
CA PRO A 534 -32.79 13.21 5.56
C PRO A 534 -31.38 13.19 4.97
N ASP A 535 -30.37 13.12 5.84
CA ASP A 535 -28.97 13.04 5.43
C ASP A 535 -28.76 11.78 4.57
N ASP A 536 -27.87 11.85 3.58
CA ASP A 536 -27.69 10.80 2.56
C ASP A 536 -26.97 9.52 3.09
N GLY A 537 -26.91 9.36 4.42
CA GLY A 537 -26.39 8.18 5.11
C GLY A 537 -24.86 8.10 5.15
N LEU A 538 -24.14 9.19 4.85
CA LEU A 538 -22.67 9.24 4.91
C LEU A 538 -22.12 9.23 6.34
N LEU A 539 -22.93 9.60 7.34
CA LEU A 539 -22.59 9.60 8.75
C LEU A 539 -23.70 9.00 9.61
N SER A 540 -23.33 8.58 10.82
CA SER A 540 -24.33 8.22 11.84
C SER A 540 -24.95 9.50 12.41
N ASP A 541 -26.21 9.43 12.86
CA ASP A 541 -26.86 10.57 13.53
C ASP A 541 -26.06 11.10 14.74
N SER A 542 -25.16 10.29 15.29
CA SER A 542 -24.24 10.61 16.39
C SER A 542 -22.96 11.37 16.02
N ASP A 543 -22.68 11.64 14.74
CA ASP A 543 -21.43 12.32 14.35
C ASP A 543 -21.55 13.86 14.37
N PRO A 544 -20.57 14.61 14.91
CA PRO A 544 -20.64 16.07 14.98
C PRO A 544 -20.61 16.73 13.59
N LEU A 545 -21.16 17.94 13.49
CA LEU A 545 -21.00 18.78 12.29
C LEU A 545 -19.60 19.38 12.30
N ARG A 546 -18.84 19.13 11.23
CA ARG A 546 -17.53 19.72 11.00
C ARG A 546 -17.61 20.65 9.80
N ILE A 547 -17.04 21.84 9.91
CA ILE A 547 -16.96 22.83 8.84
C ILE A 547 -15.52 23.32 8.75
N ALA A 548 -14.94 23.29 7.54
CA ALA A 548 -13.67 23.92 7.23
C ALA A 548 -13.84 24.90 6.07
N VAL A 549 -13.60 26.19 6.32
CA VAL A 549 -13.72 27.25 5.30
C VAL A 549 -12.33 27.57 4.76
N CYS A 550 -12.16 27.44 3.45
CA CYS A 550 -10.92 27.66 2.73
C CYS A 550 -11.07 28.78 1.70
N MET A 551 -10.35 29.88 1.88
CA MET A 551 -10.31 31.00 0.94
C MET A 551 -9.05 31.85 1.16
N THR A 552 -8.50 32.43 0.09
CA THR A 552 -7.40 33.40 0.21
C THR A 552 -7.94 34.80 0.53
N VAL A 553 -7.12 35.65 1.13
CA VAL A 553 -7.50 37.07 1.39
C VAL A 553 -7.86 37.79 0.10
N ALA A 554 -7.12 37.56 -0.99
CA ALA A 554 -7.44 38.11 -2.30
C ALA A 554 -8.81 37.65 -2.82
N ALA A 555 -9.18 36.38 -2.60
CA ALA A 555 -10.49 35.87 -2.98
C ALA A 555 -11.62 36.49 -2.14
N SER A 556 -11.38 36.74 -0.85
CA SER A 556 -12.32 37.44 0.03
C SER A 556 -12.61 38.88 -0.48
N SER A 557 -11.56 39.60 -0.89
CA SER A 557 -11.67 40.95 -1.45
C SER A 557 -12.39 40.96 -2.79
N ARG A 558 -12.22 39.91 -3.61
CA ARG A 558 -12.98 39.79 -4.85
C ARG A 558 -14.44 39.37 -4.64
N LEU A 559 -14.70 38.54 -3.63
CA LEU A 559 -16.06 38.10 -3.30
C LEU A 559 -16.95 39.28 -2.88
N ILE A 560 -16.40 40.25 -2.14
CA ILE A 560 -17.17 41.43 -1.69
C ILE A 560 -17.56 42.39 -2.84
N GLU A 561 -16.85 42.29 -3.97
CA GLU A 561 -17.09 43.09 -5.19
C GLU A 561 -17.97 42.35 -6.20
N ALA A 562 -18.17 41.03 -6.02
CA ALA A 562 -18.91 40.21 -6.95
C ALA A 562 -20.42 40.52 -6.92
N GLN A 563 -20.99 40.75 -8.12
CA GLN A 563 -22.41 41.06 -8.29
C GLN A 563 -23.27 39.83 -8.63
N TYR A 564 -22.66 38.84 -9.29
CA TYR A 564 -23.31 37.62 -9.77
C TYR A 564 -22.60 36.42 -9.19
N LEU A 565 -23.28 35.68 -8.31
CA LEU A 565 -22.69 34.56 -7.60
C LEU A 565 -23.42 33.26 -7.95
N GLN A 566 -22.69 32.17 -7.87
CA GLN A 566 -23.23 30.82 -7.90
C GLN A 566 -22.63 30.03 -6.74
N SER A 567 -23.46 29.25 -6.06
CA SER A 567 -22.98 28.26 -5.09
C SER A 567 -23.52 26.87 -5.39
N ASP A 568 -22.64 25.89 -5.32
CA ASP A 568 -22.91 24.48 -5.67
C ASP A 568 -22.26 23.54 -4.64
N ILE A 569 -22.76 22.31 -4.53
CA ILE A 569 -22.24 21.28 -3.63
C ILE A 569 -21.82 20.02 -4.39
N ALA A 570 -20.56 19.60 -4.19
CA ALA A 570 -19.98 18.43 -4.83
C ALA A 570 -19.72 17.29 -3.83
N PHE A 571 -20.02 16.06 -4.25
CA PHE A 571 -20.02 14.86 -3.39
C PHE A 571 -18.76 13.97 -3.53
N LYS A 572 -17.78 14.33 -4.37
CA LYS A 572 -16.83 13.33 -4.91
C LYS A 572 -15.35 13.52 -4.59
N ARG A 573 -14.92 14.64 -4.01
CA ARG A 573 -13.48 14.92 -3.85
C ARG A 573 -12.90 14.41 -2.54
N VAL A 574 -13.61 14.56 -1.43
CA VAL A 574 -13.14 14.19 -0.09
C VAL A 574 -14.10 13.19 0.52
N VAL A 575 -13.62 12.00 0.84
CA VAL A 575 -14.47 10.95 1.44
C VAL A 575 -14.95 11.44 2.82
N GLY A 576 -16.28 11.43 3.03
CA GLY A 576 -16.91 11.84 4.28
C GLY A 576 -17.12 13.36 4.44
N PHE A 577 -16.84 14.16 3.40
CA PHE A 577 -17.14 15.59 3.37
C PHE A 577 -17.82 15.98 2.05
N TYR A 578 -18.77 16.88 2.14
CA TYR A 578 -19.27 17.63 0.99
C TYR A 578 -18.39 18.84 0.75
N GLU A 579 -18.24 19.22 -0.52
CA GLU A 579 -17.52 20.44 -0.92
C GLU A 579 -18.53 21.46 -1.42
N PHE A 580 -18.79 22.50 -0.63
CA PHE A 580 -19.58 23.66 -1.01
C PHE A 580 -18.65 24.72 -1.62
N GLU A 581 -18.92 25.15 -2.85
CA GLU A 581 -18.14 26.17 -3.54
C GLU A 581 -18.97 27.45 -3.75
N ILE A 582 -18.35 28.62 -3.60
CA ILE A 582 -18.89 29.89 -4.11
C ILE A 582 -18.02 30.35 -5.27
N ALA A 583 -18.63 30.59 -6.42
CA ALA A 583 -17.95 30.99 -7.64
C ALA A 583 -18.72 32.09 -8.39
N SER A 584 -18.04 32.70 -9.36
CA SER A 584 -18.62 33.63 -10.33
C SER A 584 -17.91 33.49 -11.67
N VAL A 585 -18.52 33.99 -12.74
CA VAL A 585 -17.85 34.08 -14.04
C VAL A 585 -17.13 35.41 -14.12
N ASP A 586 -15.82 35.36 -14.30
CA ASP A 586 -15.05 36.56 -14.66
C ASP A 586 -15.31 36.88 -16.13
N GLN A 587 -15.95 38.03 -16.35
CA GLN A 587 -16.32 38.47 -17.70
C GLN A 587 -15.11 38.82 -18.56
N SER A 588 -13.98 39.19 -17.94
CA SER A 588 -12.77 39.60 -18.67
C SER A 588 -12.05 38.39 -19.30
N SER A 589 -12.02 37.27 -18.58
CA SER A 589 -11.39 36.02 -19.02
C SER A 589 -12.40 35.00 -19.58
N ASN A 590 -13.70 35.23 -19.37
CA ASN A 590 -14.78 34.27 -19.61
C ASN A 590 -14.53 32.91 -18.93
N THR A 591 -13.97 32.94 -17.71
CA THR A 591 -13.70 31.73 -16.91
C THR A 591 -14.43 31.79 -15.58
N SER A 592 -14.89 30.64 -15.08
CA SER A 592 -15.38 30.53 -13.71
C SER A 592 -14.22 30.70 -12.72
N ILE A 593 -14.44 31.49 -11.68
CA ILE A 593 -13.49 31.70 -10.58
C ILE A 593 -14.17 31.34 -9.27
N THR A 594 -13.59 30.37 -8.56
CA THR A 594 -13.99 30.00 -7.21
C THR A 594 -13.39 30.97 -6.20
N PHE A 595 -14.23 31.59 -5.37
CA PHE A 595 -13.80 32.47 -4.29
C PHE A 595 -13.60 31.71 -2.97
N CYS A 596 -14.47 30.75 -2.69
CA CYS A 596 -14.50 30.04 -1.42
C CYS A 596 -14.79 28.57 -1.66
N ARG A 597 -14.08 27.70 -0.94
CA ARG A 597 -14.38 26.28 -0.80
C ARG A 597 -14.65 25.98 0.65
N VAL A 598 -15.72 25.26 0.94
CA VAL A 598 -16.10 24.86 2.29
C VAL A 598 -16.30 23.36 2.32
N PHE A 599 -15.61 22.70 3.24
CA PHE A 599 -15.80 21.28 3.48
C PHE A 599 -16.70 21.11 4.71
N LEU A 600 -17.82 20.42 4.54
CA LEU A 600 -18.78 20.19 5.61
C LEU A 600 -19.26 18.74 5.64
N THR A 601 -19.64 18.25 6.82
CA THR A 601 -20.04 16.85 7.01
C THR A 601 -21.55 16.59 6.96
N ARG A 602 -22.39 17.63 7.01
CA ARG A 602 -23.86 17.51 6.93
C ARG A 602 -24.42 18.58 5.99
N GLN A 603 -25.52 18.29 5.30
CA GLN A 603 -26.19 19.23 4.38
C GLN A 603 -27.47 19.85 4.93
N THR A 604 -27.63 19.92 6.26
CA THR A 604 -28.85 20.48 6.89
C THR A 604 -28.95 21.99 6.69
N ALA A 605 -30.16 22.55 6.86
CA ALA A 605 -30.36 24.00 6.79
C ALA A 605 -29.49 24.76 7.79
N PHE A 606 -29.38 24.23 9.02
CA PHE A 606 -28.49 24.76 10.04
C PHE A 606 -27.03 24.79 9.59
N ALA A 607 -26.52 23.70 9.00
CA ALA A 607 -25.13 23.64 8.54
C ALA A 607 -24.83 24.71 7.48
N HIS A 608 -25.69 24.86 6.47
CA HIS A 608 -25.53 25.87 5.44
C HIS A 608 -25.64 27.31 5.95
N LYS A 609 -26.53 27.57 6.92
CA LYS A 609 -26.59 28.86 7.61
C LYS A 609 -25.27 29.18 8.31
N GLN A 610 -24.73 28.24 9.09
CA GLN A 610 -23.43 28.41 9.76
C GLN A 610 -22.29 28.68 8.78
N VAL A 611 -22.29 28.00 7.62
CA VAL A 611 -21.30 28.25 6.56
C VAL A 611 -21.34 29.72 6.08
N LEU A 612 -22.53 30.27 5.82
CA LEU A 612 -22.67 31.65 5.36
C LEU A 612 -22.24 32.66 6.41
N GLU A 613 -22.60 32.44 7.68
CA GLU A 613 -22.16 33.29 8.80
C GLU A 613 -20.63 33.29 8.96
N LEU A 614 -20.00 32.12 8.86
CA LEU A 614 -18.54 32.00 8.93
C LEU A 614 -17.86 32.76 7.78
N ILE A 615 -18.38 32.63 6.57
CA ILE A 615 -17.86 33.36 5.40
C ILE A 615 -18.01 34.86 5.60
N ASP A 616 -19.18 35.33 6.05
CA ASP A 616 -19.45 36.75 6.24
C ASP A 616 -18.56 37.37 7.33
N ASN A 617 -18.28 36.62 8.40
CA ASN A 617 -17.33 37.04 9.42
C ASN A 617 -15.89 37.12 8.90
N ILE A 618 -15.47 36.18 8.05
CA ILE A 618 -14.15 36.24 7.39
C ILE A 618 -14.07 37.49 6.48
N LEU A 619 -15.11 37.76 5.69
CA LEU A 619 -15.17 38.93 4.82
C LEU A 619 -15.10 40.24 5.62
N PHE A 620 -15.81 40.32 6.73
CA PHE A 620 -15.77 41.48 7.60
C PHE A 620 -14.37 41.69 8.20
N HIS A 621 -13.71 40.60 8.61
CA HIS A 621 -12.35 40.67 9.16
C HIS A 621 -11.32 41.12 8.11
N ASP A 622 -11.43 40.64 6.86
CA ASP A 622 -10.46 40.96 5.81
C ASP A 622 -10.70 42.31 5.14
N THR A 623 -11.95 42.71 4.97
CA THR A 623 -12.33 43.85 4.13
C THR A 623 -13.05 44.98 4.89
N GLY A 624 -13.42 44.74 6.15
CA GLY A 624 -14.30 45.64 6.92
C GLY A 624 -15.75 45.66 6.43
N ARG A 625 -16.11 44.82 5.44
CA ARG A 625 -17.41 44.79 4.79
C ARG A 625 -18.01 43.39 4.85
N ARG A 626 -19.33 43.34 5.03
CA ARG A 626 -20.16 42.13 4.97
C ARG A 626 -20.81 42.00 3.60
N LEU A 627 -21.30 40.81 3.26
CA LEU A 627 -22.10 40.58 2.07
C LEU A 627 -23.34 41.48 2.11
N ARG A 628 -23.63 42.15 0.99
CA ARG A 628 -24.79 43.04 0.87
C ARG A 628 -25.58 42.71 -0.37
N TRP A 629 -26.86 42.45 -0.20
CA TRP A 629 -27.81 42.24 -1.30
C TRP A 629 -28.48 43.55 -1.65
N ARG A 630 -28.59 43.88 -2.94
CA ARG A 630 -29.23 45.13 -3.40
C ARG A 630 -30.68 45.24 -2.90
N HIS A 631 -31.42 44.13 -2.94
CA HIS A 631 -32.82 44.09 -2.52
C HIS A 631 -33.01 44.37 -1.01
N ILE A 632 -32.04 43.96 -0.18
CA ILE A 632 -32.12 44.12 1.29
C ILE A 632 -31.45 45.42 1.76
N HIS A 633 -30.30 45.77 1.18
CA HIS A 633 -29.41 46.83 1.69
C HIS A 633 -29.40 48.10 0.82
N GLY A 634 -29.78 48.00 -0.45
CA GLY A 634 -29.74 49.14 -1.38
C GLY A 634 -30.58 50.30 -0.84
N ALA A 635 -30.18 51.55 -1.11
CA ALA A 635 -30.94 52.75 -0.75
C ALA A 635 -32.06 53.02 -1.77
N ASN A 636 -31.83 52.70 -3.04
CA ASN A 636 -32.76 52.87 -4.16
C ASN A 636 -32.52 51.84 -5.28
N ILE A 637 -33.36 51.84 -6.32
CA ILE A 637 -33.28 50.88 -7.44
C ILE A 637 -32.00 51.03 -8.27
N ASN A 638 -31.31 52.17 -8.28
CA ASN A 638 -30.11 52.38 -9.09
C ASN A 638 -28.80 52.00 -8.37
N ASP A 639 -28.86 51.44 -7.16
CA ASP A 639 -27.68 51.06 -6.39
C ASP A 639 -27.13 49.69 -6.82
N TYR A 640 -26.31 49.69 -7.87
CA TYR A 640 -25.71 48.46 -8.42
C TYR A 640 -24.31 48.17 -7.88
N GLU A 641 -23.56 49.19 -7.44
CA GLU A 641 -22.15 49.03 -7.05
C GLU A 641 -22.01 48.49 -5.63
N GLY A 642 -21.17 47.46 -5.47
CA GLY A 642 -20.86 46.87 -4.17
C GLY A 642 -22.03 46.13 -3.50
N TYR A 643 -22.98 45.66 -4.32
CA TYR A 643 -24.11 44.81 -3.93
C TYR A 643 -24.21 43.56 -4.81
N ILE A 644 -24.63 42.47 -4.20
CA ILE A 644 -25.04 41.24 -4.89
C ILE A 644 -26.38 41.50 -5.56
N LEU A 645 -26.41 41.30 -6.88
CA LEU A 645 -27.58 41.46 -7.73
C LEU A 645 -28.30 40.13 -7.95
N ASN A 646 -27.52 39.05 -8.03
CA ASN A 646 -28.04 37.71 -8.22
C ASN A 646 -27.12 36.68 -7.55
N TRP A 647 -27.70 35.72 -6.86
CA TRP A 647 -27.00 34.55 -6.35
C TRP A 647 -27.81 33.31 -6.70
N VAL A 648 -27.25 32.47 -7.56
CA VAL A 648 -27.83 31.17 -7.93
C VAL A 648 -27.38 30.12 -6.92
N VAL A 649 -28.34 29.42 -6.33
CA VAL A 649 -28.11 28.42 -5.27
C VAL A 649 -28.72 27.09 -5.74
N ASP A 650 -28.05 25.97 -5.46
CA ASP A 650 -28.59 24.63 -5.75
C ASP A 650 -29.93 24.38 -5.02
N GLN A 651 -30.80 23.58 -5.64
CA GLN A 651 -32.16 23.30 -5.16
C GLN A 651 -32.17 22.25 -4.02
N HIS A 652 -31.01 21.85 -3.48
CA HIS A 652 -30.95 20.98 -2.31
C HIS A 652 -31.71 21.62 -1.14
N GLY A 653 -32.62 20.85 -0.52
CA GLY A 653 -33.57 21.39 0.47
C GLY A 653 -32.90 22.06 1.68
N GLY A 654 -31.78 21.50 2.15
CA GLY A 654 -31.00 22.10 3.22
C GLY A 654 -30.25 23.37 2.78
N GLN A 655 -29.71 23.41 1.56
CA GLN A 655 -28.96 24.58 1.08
C GLN A 655 -29.90 25.78 0.85
N GLY A 656 -31.02 25.57 0.17
CA GLY A 656 -32.02 26.62 -0.07
C GLY A 656 -32.61 27.16 1.23
N LYS A 657 -33.02 26.28 2.15
CA LYS A 657 -33.58 26.68 3.46
C LYS A 657 -32.53 27.40 4.32
N GLY A 658 -31.31 26.88 4.40
CA GLY A 658 -30.22 27.50 5.17
C GLY A 658 -29.86 28.89 4.65
N PHE A 659 -29.81 29.08 3.33
CA PHE A 659 -29.61 30.39 2.72
C PHE A 659 -30.77 31.36 3.03
N GLY A 660 -32.02 30.89 2.96
CA GLY A 660 -33.20 31.67 3.33
C GLY A 660 -33.17 32.13 4.79
N LEU A 661 -32.86 31.23 5.72
CA LEU A 661 -32.74 31.55 7.16
C LEU A 661 -31.66 32.61 7.41
N TYR A 662 -30.51 32.49 6.77
CA TYR A 662 -29.44 33.48 6.85
C TYR A 662 -29.89 34.86 6.35
N LEU A 663 -30.60 34.93 5.22
CA LEU A 663 -31.15 36.20 4.72
C LEU A 663 -32.22 36.78 5.65
N CYS A 664 -33.07 35.96 6.25
CA CYS A 664 -34.04 36.41 7.26
C CYS A 664 -33.35 37.08 8.45
N ASP A 665 -32.24 36.52 8.93
CA ASP A 665 -31.51 37.09 10.07
C ASP A 665 -30.84 38.42 9.71
N ILE A 666 -30.23 38.52 8.52
CA ILE A 666 -29.70 39.79 8.02
C ILE A 666 -30.81 40.83 7.92
N SER A 667 -31.95 40.45 7.32
CA SER A 667 -33.06 41.36 7.09
C SER A 667 -33.67 41.87 8.41
N ARG A 668 -33.81 41.01 9.42
CA ARG A 668 -34.27 41.39 10.78
C ARG A 668 -33.31 42.32 11.52
N SER A 669 -32.02 42.30 11.17
CA SER A 669 -31.03 43.21 11.77
C SER A 669 -31.13 44.65 11.25
N LEU A 670 -31.88 44.87 10.16
CA LEU A 670 -32.04 46.16 9.51
C LEU A 670 -33.37 46.83 9.91
N PRO A 671 -33.43 48.18 9.92
CA PRO A 671 -34.68 48.89 10.16
C PRO A 671 -35.71 48.62 9.05
N PRO A 672 -37.02 48.66 9.35
CA PRO A 672 -38.07 48.48 8.35
C PRO A 672 -37.93 49.46 7.19
N LYS A 673 -38.10 48.98 5.97
CA LYS A 673 -37.96 49.76 4.74
C LYS A 673 -39.08 49.48 3.74
N LEU A 674 -39.37 50.40 2.85
CA LEU A 674 -40.29 50.14 1.73
C LEU A 674 -39.57 49.32 0.65
N ASP A 675 -40.24 48.30 0.12
CA ASP A 675 -39.72 47.53 -1.00
C ASP A 675 -39.67 48.40 -2.26
N PHE A 676 -38.54 48.39 -2.97
CA PHE A 676 -38.39 49.12 -4.23
C PHE A 676 -39.23 48.57 -5.37
N HIS A 677 -39.56 47.28 -5.32
CA HIS A 677 -40.35 46.59 -6.32
C HIS A 677 -41.85 46.62 -5.99
N GLU A 678 -42.21 46.83 -4.72
CA GLU A 678 -43.59 47.02 -4.26
C GLU A 678 -43.72 48.25 -3.34
N PRO A 679 -43.77 49.48 -3.89
CA PRO A 679 -43.72 50.73 -3.11
C PRO A 679 -44.87 50.93 -2.12
N THR A 680 -45.96 50.19 -2.29
CA THR A 680 -47.15 50.22 -1.42
C THR A 680 -47.12 49.17 -0.31
N SER A 681 -46.12 48.29 -0.32
CA SER A 681 -45.87 47.28 0.70
C SER A 681 -44.73 47.78 1.59
N LEU A 682 -44.98 47.94 2.89
CA LEU A 682 -43.88 47.84 3.86
C LEU A 682 -43.20 46.51 3.58
N SER A 683 -41.87 46.44 3.51
CA SER A 683 -41.16 45.17 3.39
C SER A 683 -41.67 44.25 4.51
N LYS A 684 -42.62 43.37 4.19
CA LYS A 684 -43.06 42.33 5.10
C LYS A 684 -41.97 41.28 4.96
N ILE A 685 -41.06 41.32 5.93
CA ILE A 685 -40.02 40.31 6.13
C ILE A 685 -40.60 39.24 7.02
#